data_AF-A0AAD9PLE8-F1
#
_entry.id   AF-A0AAD9PLE8-F1
#
_cell.length_a   1.000
_cell.length_b   1.000
_cell.length_c   1.000
_cell.angle_alpha   90.00
_cell.angle_beta   90.00
_cell.angle_gamma   90.00
#
_symmetry.space_group_name_H-M   'P 1'
#
loop_
_entity.id
_entity.type
_entity.pdbx_description
1 polymer ?
#
loop_
_entity_poly.entity_id
_entity_poly.type
_entity_poly.pdbx_seq_one_letter_code
_entity_poly.pdbx_strand_id
1 'polypeptide(L)'
;MSLLAPILARNVDDIDLIFHDSLYNVTYSLYGKKIHSVMLQGVITRSDAVHELIEFDDGSNRILEIKYNRGLILPQICDERILSPGTRVSITCGLSHIICGDEALLCLRKFCPLIVIIGNLRTLFDDDVIKRYFRIFSDDLTISLGVAVTFKDRLAATNGLDWDSNGEVMVSCSFDRSVYIYCVNKASVTNVLQSKKHGVSCVKFTHDGPRQIVCSSSPDAPTSTMRLWDIVENRYIRSYQLSSPLVHGVGIDTHRSRGLILTSATNGSVSLYTFDSTTPLHVYECNNSIASFDYDGLIFGRYESNSKGNKSLALHDISKHEVPFGRFELNRILKATEDVVNITFNPNGRFIILGTNFRRLICLDSMSGSPIFACCYGQIPAYKVNPDEYCYHSISPDGKYLACGLFETINVYTQGCYDGGIGIWNTKGQQVATFPGHEGPPAFVAFNPKKALLASACESVLPFLFRNRACLRALFRSLTELEQLLILRLLNVKQAVSERALRLWMNSSAIGELRRALGNLEANCILQFAETKTKDGKNQYELNQDFKRGLFAALYGVGDVSFDSELELCYNIVTAQKNSNMQKVPTVEELIKHSKDKLDFLLLFLVSKQVRKKTISASKLARRIHKQKAKQGNESKTRAMQERLSKLTKYAGTISLDLLKVLERYDMVSDAKGVESLGQAQGAEMSRQALSWLLKGVYSQITILLVGYLANLKQGKGGIAATKWDEASSLEKSQITTRSLIETVQLLLCLSQARFGDCFSLKSLTKAQIRLCKFLFELGLVYYKTIKGPMYACDLSYIIPGQAQYYCGNVLYARSNVHDKKDGGRIIVQSNFKVYVYTASELQISVLSHICELQARTPNLVVGVLTRDSVQGAFKSGITSDQIIRFFASKHHQVGGLNFTNTDGMGIPENVVRQIHMWEAERNRIELKAAVLFKRWDSEFMPELFQRMVRWAQGKRYELYHTAWPLDPTTPEYDEWLRREKYLACPLESKEEVVDKIRQLRAQIVHERANGNNSRG
;
A
#
# COMPACT_ATOMS: atom_id res chain seq x y z
N MET A 1 9.77 -3.02 -3.70
CA MET A 1 11.16 -3.27 -3.25
C MET A 1 11.26 -3.01 -1.76
N SER A 2 11.69 -3.99 -0.96
CA SER A 2 11.85 -3.84 0.49
C SER A 2 13.33 -3.81 0.90
N LEU A 3 13.72 -2.85 1.73
CA LEU A 3 15.04 -2.81 2.36
C LEU A 3 14.89 -3.09 3.85
N LEU A 4 15.86 -3.76 4.45
CA LEU A 4 15.93 -4.03 5.88
C LEU A 4 17.14 -3.29 6.44
N ALA A 5 17.04 -2.58 7.57
CA ALA A 5 18.21 -1.99 8.24
C ALA A 5 17.89 -1.50 9.68
N PRO A 6 18.84 -1.61 10.62
CA PRO A 6 18.92 -0.73 11.79
C PRO A 6 19.67 0.57 11.44
N ILE A 7 19.22 1.70 11.99
CA ILE A 7 19.76 3.05 11.73
C ILE A 7 20.99 3.30 12.61
N LEU A 8 22.10 3.75 12.02
CA LEU A 8 23.09 4.58 12.71
C LEU A 8 23.84 5.48 11.71
N ALA A 9 23.91 6.77 12.01
CA ALA A 9 24.65 7.78 11.23
C ALA A 9 26.06 7.98 11.80
N ARG A 10 27.03 8.30 10.93
CA ARG A 10 28.37 8.79 11.31
C ARG A 10 28.73 10.04 10.49
N ASN A 11 29.42 10.96 11.17
CA ASN A 11 29.93 12.28 10.77
C ASN A 11 28.89 13.40 10.63
N VAL A 12 28.66 14.09 11.74
CA VAL A 12 28.14 15.45 11.75
C VAL A 12 29.01 16.28 12.68
N ASP A 13 29.68 17.26 12.09
CA ASP A 13 30.32 18.38 12.77
C ASP A 13 29.22 19.34 13.28
N ASP A 14 29.47 19.91 14.46
CA ASP A 14 28.66 20.86 15.23
C ASP A 14 27.46 20.30 16.04
N ILE A 15 27.73 20.02 17.33
CA ILE A 15 26.76 19.82 18.39
C ILE A 15 26.67 21.11 19.21
N ASP A 16 25.49 21.72 19.27
CA ASP A 16 25.23 22.84 20.17
C ASP A 16 24.74 22.35 21.54
N LEU A 17 25.42 22.79 22.59
CA LEU A 17 25.10 22.49 24.00
C LEU A 17 24.37 23.68 24.62
N ILE A 18 23.10 23.48 24.97
CA ILE A 18 22.30 24.48 25.68
C ILE A 18 22.06 23.98 27.10
N PHE A 19 22.66 24.67 28.07
CA PHE A 19 22.43 24.41 29.48
C PHE A 19 21.15 25.11 29.93
N HIS A 20 20.29 24.37 30.61
CA HIS A 20 19.22 24.95 31.43
C HIS A 20 19.66 24.97 32.90
N ASP A 21 18.94 25.70 33.76
CA ASP A 21 19.28 26.07 35.15
C ASP A 21 19.67 24.93 36.13
N SER A 22 19.72 23.67 35.67
CA SER A 22 20.32 22.56 36.41
C SER A 22 21.13 21.64 35.47
N LEU A 23 22.30 21.18 35.94
CA LEU A 23 23.19 20.24 35.25
C LEU A 23 22.51 18.91 34.82
N TYR A 24 21.34 18.59 35.38
CA TYR A 24 20.58 17.37 35.11
C TYR A 24 19.66 17.45 33.88
N ASN A 25 19.51 18.63 33.27
CA ASN A 25 18.69 18.84 32.07
C ASN A 25 19.53 19.52 30.97
N VAL A 26 20.45 18.75 30.40
CA VAL A 26 21.16 19.13 29.18
C VAL A 26 20.44 18.52 27.99
N THR A 27 20.02 19.35 27.04
CA THR A 27 19.45 18.88 25.77
C THR A 27 20.46 19.07 24.67
N TYR A 28 20.88 17.97 24.07
CA TYR A 28 21.76 17.95 22.91
C TYR A 28 20.92 18.23 21.67
N SER A 29 21.36 19.15 20.81
CA SER A 29 20.71 19.38 19.52
C SER A 29 21.72 19.30 18.39
N LEU A 30 21.38 18.52 17.37
CA LEU A 30 22.14 18.40 16.13
C LEU A 30 21.23 18.87 15.00
N TYR A 31 21.62 19.94 14.30
CA TYR A 31 20.80 20.60 13.29
C TYR A 31 19.37 20.94 13.78
N GLY A 32 19.24 21.42 15.01
CA GLY A 32 17.95 21.84 15.58
C GLY A 32 17.00 20.71 15.99
N LYS A 33 17.44 19.44 16.00
CA LYS A 33 16.66 18.30 16.53
C LYS A 33 17.26 17.78 17.83
N LYS A 34 16.40 17.53 18.83
CA LYS A 34 16.79 16.98 20.14
C LYS A 34 17.36 15.56 20.01
N ILE A 35 18.55 15.35 20.56
CA ILE A 35 19.18 14.04 20.75
C ILE A 35 18.95 13.59 22.20
N HIS A 36 18.56 12.34 22.38
CA HIS A 36 18.19 11.76 23.67
C HIS A 36 19.34 11.03 24.40
N SER A 37 20.46 10.73 23.71
CA SER A 37 21.65 10.12 24.33
C SER A 37 22.96 10.38 23.57
N VAL A 38 24.10 10.45 24.29
CA VAL A 38 25.45 10.70 23.74
C VAL A 38 26.47 9.74 24.38
N MET A 39 27.43 9.22 23.62
CA MET A 39 28.50 8.31 24.08
C MET A 39 29.88 8.95 23.84
N LEU A 40 30.71 9.05 24.89
CA LEU A 40 32.09 9.56 24.88
C LEU A 40 33.06 8.41 25.20
N GLN A 41 34.20 8.31 24.51
CA GLN A 41 35.22 7.29 24.79
C GLN A 41 36.58 7.96 25.00
N GLY A 42 37.32 7.55 26.04
CA GLY A 42 38.53 8.27 26.46
C GLY A 42 39.30 7.55 27.57
N VAL A 43 40.35 8.19 28.07
CA VAL A 43 41.23 7.71 29.13
C VAL A 43 41.07 8.58 30.37
N ILE A 44 40.96 7.97 31.55
CA ILE A 44 40.99 8.71 32.81
C ILE A 44 42.43 9.15 33.06
N THR A 45 42.67 10.45 33.14
CA THR A 45 44.00 11.02 33.38
C THR A 45 44.28 11.20 34.86
N ARG A 46 43.24 11.45 35.67
CA ARG A 46 43.34 11.63 37.12
C ARG A 46 42.03 11.25 37.80
N SER A 47 42.11 10.72 39.03
CA SER A 47 40.94 10.46 39.86
C SER A 47 41.14 11.00 41.28
N ASP A 48 40.12 11.69 41.79
CA ASP A 48 40.04 12.16 43.17
C ASP A 48 38.81 11.53 43.82
N ALA A 49 39.09 10.47 44.57
CA ALA A 49 38.05 9.68 45.20
C ALA A 49 37.36 10.44 46.35
N VAL A 50 38.07 11.37 47.02
CA VAL A 50 37.57 12.07 48.22
C VAL A 50 36.51 13.12 47.86
N HIS A 51 36.67 13.78 46.70
CA HIS A 51 35.74 14.79 46.19
C HIS A 51 34.78 14.26 45.11
N GLU A 52 34.85 12.96 44.83
CA GLU A 52 34.05 12.25 43.82
C GLU A 52 34.21 12.83 42.41
N LEU A 53 35.46 13.07 41.98
CA LEU A 53 35.81 13.68 40.70
C LEU A 53 36.78 12.81 39.88
N ILE A 54 36.62 12.77 38.57
CA ILE A 54 37.58 12.17 37.62
C ILE A 54 37.85 13.11 36.45
N GLU A 55 39.10 13.15 36.00
CA GLU A 55 39.52 13.84 34.78
C GLU A 55 39.60 12.83 33.63
N PHE A 56 38.98 13.15 32.49
CA PHE A 56 38.77 12.26 31.36
C PHE A 56 39.19 12.93 30.05
N ASP A 57 40.07 12.28 29.30
CA ASP A 57 40.57 12.74 28.00
C ASP A 57 40.03 11.84 26.89
N ASP A 58 39.20 12.39 26.01
CA ASP A 58 38.59 11.68 24.87
C ASP A 58 39.49 11.61 23.62
N GLY A 59 40.73 12.11 23.71
CA GLY A 59 41.68 12.18 22.60
C GLY A 59 41.53 13.44 21.74
N SER A 60 40.69 14.39 22.14
CA SER A 60 40.53 15.70 21.48
C SER A 60 41.45 16.81 22.01
N ASN A 61 42.43 16.47 22.87
CA ASN A 61 43.30 17.41 23.61
C ASN A 61 42.55 18.33 24.60
N ARG A 62 41.36 17.95 25.05
CA ARG A 62 40.61 18.63 26.11
C ARG A 62 40.36 17.66 27.26
N ILE A 63 40.76 18.05 28.46
CA ILE A 63 40.52 17.26 29.67
C ILE A 63 39.16 17.67 30.24
N LEU A 64 38.24 16.70 30.34
CA LEU A 64 36.89 16.87 30.87
C LEU A 64 36.89 16.45 32.35
N GLU A 65 36.43 17.35 33.23
CA GLU A 65 36.30 17.05 34.65
C GLU A 65 34.87 16.60 34.97
N ILE A 66 34.73 15.41 35.53
CA ILE A 66 33.44 14.72 35.70
C ILE A 66 33.24 14.39 37.18
N LYS A 67 32.22 15.00 37.78
CA LYS A 67 31.80 14.72 39.16
C LYS A 67 30.79 13.58 39.18
N TYR A 68 31.07 12.54 39.97
CA TYR A 68 30.18 11.39 40.19
C TYR A 68 29.64 11.39 41.61
N ASN A 69 28.67 10.52 41.92
CA ASN A 69 28.11 10.39 43.27
C ASN A 69 28.19 8.92 43.70
N ARG A 70 28.96 8.62 44.76
CA ARG A 70 29.23 7.24 45.19
C ARG A 70 27.96 6.50 45.62
N GLY A 71 26.96 7.20 46.16
CA GLY A 71 25.70 6.59 46.64
C GLY A 71 24.80 6.03 45.53
N LEU A 72 25.04 6.44 44.28
CA LEU A 72 24.33 5.96 43.09
C LEU A 72 25.14 4.85 42.37
N ILE A 73 26.32 4.48 42.89
CA ILE A 73 27.18 3.43 42.37
C ILE A 73 27.09 2.16 43.25
N LEU A 74 26.92 0.99 42.64
CA LEU A 74 26.94 -0.34 43.24
C LEU A 74 28.21 -0.47 44.10
N PRO A 75 28.11 -1.00 45.33
CA PRO A 75 29.22 -1.02 46.29
C PRO A 75 30.47 -1.76 45.79
N GLN A 76 30.29 -2.72 44.87
CA GLN A 76 31.34 -3.55 44.28
C GLN A 76 32.31 -2.77 43.36
N ILE A 77 31.99 -1.51 43.07
CA ILE A 77 32.60 -0.68 42.00
C ILE A 77 33.28 0.56 42.56
N CYS A 78 33.03 0.84 43.83
CA CYS A 78 33.74 1.85 44.60
C CYS A 78 35.15 1.39 45.01
N ASP A 79 35.66 0.29 44.43
CA ASP A 79 37.05 -0.15 44.63
C ASP A 79 37.98 0.81 43.88
N GLU A 80 38.87 1.50 44.60
CA GLU A 80 39.73 2.59 44.09
C GLU A 80 40.63 2.17 42.91
N ARG A 81 40.73 0.87 42.64
CA ARG A 81 41.52 0.29 41.55
C ARG A 81 40.88 0.47 40.16
N ILE A 82 39.54 0.59 40.08
CA ILE A 82 38.78 0.57 38.81
C ILE A 82 38.78 1.95 38.11
N LEU A 83 38.77 3.04 38.87
CA LEU A 83 38.83 4.41 38.35
C LEU A 83 40.24 5.00 38.47
N SER A 84 41.27 4.18 38.22
CA SER A 84 42.66 4.63 38.34
C SER A 84 43.14 5.36 37.07
N PRO A 85 44.06 6.33 37.20
CA PRO A 85 44.69 7.02 36.07
C PRO A 85 45.28 6.03 35.06
N GLY A 86 44.99 6.23 33.77
CA GLY A 86 45.41 5.37 32.65
C GLY A 86 44.33 4.41 32.14
N THR A 87 43.18 4.31 32.82
CA THR A 87 42.10 3.38 32.44
C THR A 87 41.24 3.94 31.31
N ARG A 88 40.99 3.15 30.25
CA ARG A 88 40.10 3.52 29.14
C ARG A 88 38.64 3.26 29.50
N VAL A 89 37.80 4.29 29.36
CA VAL A 89 36.38 4.25 29.77
C VAL A 89 35.51 4.82 28.66
N SER A 90 34.29 4.27 28.52
CA SER A 90 33.24 4.83 27.67
C SER A 90 32.07 5.32 28.51
N ILE A 91 31.74 6.61 28.41
CA ILE A 91 30.73 7.31 29.21
C ILE A 91 29.53 7.62 28.33
N THR A 92 28.34 7.11 28.69
CA THR A 92 27.08 7.38 27.98
C THR A 92 26.15 8.26 28.82
N CYS A 93 25.72 9.40 28.30
CA CYS A 93 24.76 10.30 28.93
C CYS A 93 23.40 10.18 28.25
N GLY A 94 22.36 9.79 29.00
CA GLY A 94 21.02 9.45 28.51
C GLY A 94 20.93 7.97 28.13
N LEU A 95 20.14 7.20 28.88
CA LEU A 95 20.12 5.72 28.93
C LEU A 95 21.41 5.08 29.47
N SER A 96 21.20 4.28 30.51
CA SER A 96 22.11 3.97 31.62
C SER A 96 23.14 2.88 31.33
N HIS A 97 24.35 3.23 30.87
CA HIS A 97 25.50 2.32 30.85
C HIS A 97 26.82 3.10 31.03
N ILE A 98 27.79 2.53 31.74
CA ILE A 98 29.21 2.90 31.67
C ILE A 98 30.00 1.60 31.45
N ILE A 99 30.87 1.56 30.45
CA ILE A 99 31.74 0.41 30.16
C ILE A 99 33.16 0.78 30.58
N CYS A 100 33.79 -0.05 31.39
CA CYS A 100 35.17 0.17 31.84
C CYS A 100 35.86 -1.19 31.84
N GLY A 101 36.60 -1.61 30.82
CA GLY A 101 37.19 -2.97 30.74
C GLY A 101 36.20 -4.16 30.59
N ASP A 102 36.71 -5.38 30.67
CA ASP A 102 36.12 -6.67 30.25
C ASP A 102 35.14 -7.50 31.16
N GLU A 103 34.31 -6.94 32.06
CA GLU A 103 33.15 -7.68 32.65
C GLU A 103 31.83 -6.86 32.67
N ALA A 104 30.67 -7.48 32.38
CA ALA A 104 29.35 -6.83 32.40
C ALA A 104 28.20 -7.75 32.91
N LEU A 105 27.38 -7.26 33.87
CA LEU A 105 26.16 -7.90 34.38
C LEU A 105 24.95 -6.95 34.31
N LEU A 106 23.78 -7.50 33.96
CA LEU A 106 22.53 -6.77 33.77
C LEU A 106 21.39 -7.40 34.58
N CYS A 107 20.70 -6.63 35.45
CA CYS A 107 19.23 -6.67 35.54
C CYS A 107 18.58 -5.67 36.54
N LEU A 108 17.62 -4.90 35.99
CA LEU A 108 16.24 -4.62 36.47
C LEU A 108 15.83 -3.20 36.91
N ARG A 109 14.80 -2.74 36.18
CA ARG A 109 13.59 -1.97 36.55
C ARG A 109 13.72 -0.79 37.53
N LYS A 110 13.35 0.37 36.95
CA LYS A 110 12.90 1.64 37.56
C LYS A 110 14.00 2.52 38.18
N PHE A 111 14.13 3.71 37.57
CA PHE A 111 14.86 4.91 38.00
C PHE A 111 16.41 4.82 37.98
N CYS A 112 17.03 5.91 37.50
CA CYS A 112 18.47 6.15 37.28
C CYS A 112 19.30 6.22 38.59
N PRO A 113 20.63 6.48 38.57
CA PRO A 113 21.69 6.23 37.55
C PRO A 113 22.95 5.54 38.14
N LEU A 114 23.96 5.38 37.26
CA LEU A 114 25.36 4.98 37.45
C LEU A 114 25.65 3.48 37.61
N ILE A 115 26.87 3.06 37.18
CA ILE A 115 27.71 1.90 37.60
C ILE A 115 28.68 1.36 36.50
N VAL A 116 29.90 0.90 36.87
CA VAL A 116 31.18 0.67 36.10
C VAL A 116 31.86 -0.70 36.42
N ILE A 117 32.27 -1.65 35.53
CA ILE A 117 33.30 -2.73 35.84
C ILE A 117 34.11 -3.26 34.62
N ILE A 118 35.37 -3.69 34.94
CA ILE A 118 36.63 -4.11 34.22
C ILE A 118 36.92 -5.63 34.13
N GLY A 119 37.71 -6.03 33.11
CA GLY A 119 38.51 -7.25 32.77
C GLY A 119 37.90 -8.64 33.05
N ASN A 120 37.80 -9.68 32.18
CA ASN A 120 38.77 -10.30 31.24
C ASN A 120 38.05 -11.14 30.13
N LEU A 121 38.43 -10.98 28.86
CA LEU A 121 37.65 -11.29 27.63
C LEU A 121 37.56 -12.76 27.10
N ARG A 122 37.84 -13.82 27.88
CA ARG A 122 37.87 -15.20 27.32
C ARG A 122 37.07 -16.28 28.04
N THR A 123 36.59 -16.04 29.24
CA THR A 123 35.93 -17.08 30.05
C THR A 123 34.44 -16.80 30.33
N LEU A 124 33.88 -15.71 29.79
CA LEU A 124 32.55 -15.20 30.17
C LEU A 124 31.58 -14.91 29.03
N PHE A 125 31.89 -15.26 27.77
CA PHE A 125 30.93 -15.07 26.67
C PHE A 125 30.00 -16.28 26.53
N ASP A 126 28.71 -16.04 26.76
CA ASP A 126 27.66 -16.77 26.09
C ASP A 126 27.74 -16.47 24.58
N ASP A 127 27.62 -17.49 23.74
CA ASP A 127 27.84 -17.44 22.28
C ASP A 127 27.03 -16.34 21.56
N ASP A 128 25.99 -15.80 22.21
CA ASP A 128 25.09 -14.80 21.66
C ASP A 128 25.63 -13.37 21.63
N VAL A 129 26.63 -13.03 22.44
CA VAL A 129 27.23 -11.68 22.43
C VAL A 129 28.30 -11.56 21.33
N ILE A 130 29.03 -12.65 21.05
CA ILE A 130 30.00 -12.72 19.95
C ILE A 130 29.29 -12.62 18.59
N LYS A 131 28.11 -13.25 18.43
CA LYS A 131 27.25 -13.14 17.24
C LYS A 131 26.73 -11.72 16.96
N ARG A 132 26.62 -10.86 17.99
CA ARG A 132 26.13 -9.48 17.84
C ARG A 132 27.18 -8.50 17.35
N TYR A 133 28.47 -8.77 17.57
CA TYR A 133 29.57 -7.87 17.21
C TYR A 133 30.43 -8.35 16.04
N PHE A 134 30.64 -9.66 15.89
CA PHE A 134 31.21 -10.25 14.68
C PHE A 134 30.07 -10.78 13.83
N ARG A 135 29.78 -10.10 12.71
CA ARG A 135 28.62 -10.36 11.82
C ARG A 135 28.70 -11.73 11.17
N ILE A 136 28.29 -12.74 11.93
CA ILE A 136 28.03 -14.09 11.48
C ILE A 136 26.50 -14.18 11.44
N PHE A 137 25.92 -14.48 10.28
CA PHE A 137 24.50 -14.81 10.26
C PHE A 137 24.30 -16.05 11.15
N SER A 138 23.36 -15.95 12.08
CA SER A 138 22.86 -17.08 12.87
C SER A 138 21.43 -17.40 12.44
N ASP A 139 20.96 -18.60 12.76
CA ASP A 139 19.58 -18.98 12.45
C ASP A 139 18.59 -18.01 13.12
N ASP A 140 18.84 -17.63 14.38
CA ASP A 140 18.01 -16.68 15.13
C ASP A 140 17.99 -15.29 14.48
N LEU A 141 19.15 -14.76 14.08
CA LEU A 141 19.24 -13.45 13.40
C LEU A 141 18.52 -13.50 12.06
N THR A 142 18.71 -14.60 11.32
CA THR A 142 18.08 -14.81 10.00
C THR A 142 16.57 -14.83 10.16
N ILE A 143 16.03 -15.60 11.11
CA ILE A 143 14.58 -15.66 11.41
C ILE A 143 14.04 -14.29 11.85
N SER A 144 14.85 -13.47 12.54
CA SER A 144 14.44 -12.15 13.05
C SER A 144 14.37 -11.03 11.99
N LEU A 145 14.76 -11.29 10.73
CA LEU A 145 14.71 -10.29 9.66
C LEU A 145 13.25 -9.81 9.41
N GLY A 146 13.01 -8.50 9.51
CA GLY A 146 11.71 -7.84 9.31
C GLY A 146 11.54 -7.17 7.94
N VAL A 147 10.76 -6.09 7.81
CA VAL A 147 10.81 -5.18 6.64
C VAL A 147 11.09 -3.76 7.16
N ALA A 148 12.14 -3.07 6.68
CA ALA A 148 12.45 -1.72 7.15
C ALA A 148 11.90 -0.61 6.24
N VAL A 149 11.97 -0.77 4.93
CA VAL A 149 11.55 0.22 3.92
C VAL A 149 10.81 -0.50 2.82
N THR A 150 9.75 0.09 2.25
CA THR A 150 9.10 -0.41 1.03
C THR A 150 8.89 0.71 0.02
N PHE A 151 9.34 0.49 -1.22
CA PHE A 151 9.09 1.37 -2.35
C PHE A 151 7.95 0.78 -3.19
N LYS A 152 6.77 1.42 -3.15
CA LYS A 152 5.53 0.97 -3.82
C LYS A 152 5.09 1.84 -5.00
N ASP A 153 5.74 2.98 -5.22
CA ASP A 153 5.33 3.94 -6.27
C ASP A 153 5.67 3.47 -7.70
N ARG A 154 6.08 2.20 -7.87
CA ARG A 154 6.61 1.65 -9.12
C ARG A 154 5.73 0.51 -9.63
N LEU A 155 5.34 0.64 -10.90
CA LEU A 155 4.41 -0.27 -11.55
C LEU A 155 5.10 -1.24 -12.52
N ALA A 156 6.32 -0.90 -12.98
CA ALA A 156 7.09 -1.70 -13.93
C ALA A 156 7.97 -2.75 -13.22
N ALA A 157 8.15 -3.90 -13.87
CA ALA A 157 9.00 -4.98 -13.38
C ALA A 157 10.46 -4.51 -13.19
N THR A 158 11.12 -5.07 -12.18
CA THR A 158 12.56 -4.89 -11.96
C THR A 158 13.30 -5.94 -12.78
N ASN A 159 14.26 -5.52 -13.61
CA ASN A 159 14.98 -6.40 -14.53
C ASN A 159 16.36 -6.84 -14.00
N GLY A 160 16.84 -6.19 -12.94
CA GLY A 160 18.17 -6.45 -12.39
C GLY A 160 18.40 -5.64 -11.13
N LEU A 161 19.24 -6.17 -10.25
CA LEU A 161 19.50 -5.66 -8.91
C LEU A 161 20.95 -5.89 -8.54
N ASP A 162 21.61 -4.89 -7.97
CA ASP A 162 22.98 -5.03 -7.49
C ASP A 162 23.34 -4.06 -6.36
N TRP A 163 24.36 -4.43 -5.59
CA TRP A 163 24.90 -3.66 -4.47
C TRP A 163 26.29 -3.12 -4.80
N ASP A 164 26.59 -1.91 -4.32
CA ASP A 164 27.97 -1.44 -4.34
C ASP A 164 28.84 -2.26 -3.38
N SER A 165 30.16 -2.25 -3.59
CA SER A 165 31.12 -2.99 -2.76
C SER A 165 31.05 -2.61 -1.27
N ASN A 166 30.60 -1.39 -0.96
CA ASN A 166 30.43 -0.90 0.40
C ASN A 166 29.07 -1.23 1.04
N GLY A 167 28.08 -1.68 0.28
CA GLY A 167 26.73 -1.93 0.76
C GLY A 167 26.00 -0.66 1.22
N GLU A 168 26.36 0.51 0.72
CA GLU A 168 25.73 1.79 1.02
C GLU A 168 24.77 2.25 -0.07
N VAL A 169 25.03 1.83 -1.30
CA VAL A 169 24.26 2.18 -2.49
C VAL A 169 23.80 0.92 -3.19
N MET A 170 22.53 0.92 -3.58
CA MET A 170 21.94 -0.15 -4.38
C MET A 170 21.51 0.42 -5.71
N VAL A 171 21.58 -0.39 -6.76
CA VAL A 171 21.08 -0.05 -8.08
C VAL A 171 20.05 -1.09 -8.51
N SER A 172 18.99 -0.62 -9.18
CA SER A 172 18.04 -1.50 -9.85
C SER A 172 17.70 -0.96 -11.22
N CYS A 173 17.62 -1.82 -12.23
CA CYS A 173 17.05 -1.45 -13.52
C CYS A 173 15.60 -1.92 -13.61
N SER A 174 14.80 -1.20 -14.39
CA SER A 174 13.38 -1.51 -14.57
C SER A 174 13.03 -1.58 -16.05
N PHE A 175 11.93 -2.27 -16.32
CA PHE A 175 11.33 -2.38 -17.65
C PHE A 175 10.92 -1.01 -18.23
N ASP A 176 10.74 0.01 -17.38
CA ASP A 176 10.51 1.42 -17.78
C ASP A 176 11.75 2.12 -18.39
N ARG A 177 12.79 1.36 -18.75
CA ARG A 177 14.07 1.83 -19.32
C ARG A 177 14.88 2.73 -18.39
N SER A 178 14.58 2.74 -17.10
CA SER A 178 15.25 3.57 -16.11
C SER A 178 16.11 2.72 -15.17
N VAL A 179 17.16 3.35 -14.65
CA VAL A 179 18.04 2.83 -13.60
C VAL A 179 17.83 3.68 -12.37
N TYR A 180 17.49 3.04 -11.27
CA TYR A 180 17.22 3.68 -9.99
C TYR A 180 18.37 3.42 -9.03
N ILE A 181 18.78 4.47 -8.33
CA ILE A 181 19.89 4.42 -7.37
C ILE A 181 19.34 4.75 -5.99
N TYR A 182 19.57 3.84 -5.05
CA TYR A 182 19.08 3.96 -3.67
C TYR A 182 20.24 4.17 -2.73
N CYS A 183 20.07 5.11 -1.80
CA CYS A 183 20.96 5.22 -0.67
C CYS A 183 20.33 4.50 0.52
N VAL A 184 21.05 3.52 1.06
CA VAL A 184 20.62 2.75 2.24
C VAL A 184 20.44 3.67 3.44
N ASN A 185 21.38 4.59 3.66
CA ASN A 185 21.39 5.46 4.83
C ASN A 185 20.21 6.44 4.85
N LYS A 186 19.75 6.89 3.66
CA LYS A 186 18.60 7.79 3.51
C LYS A 186 17.26 7.06 3.35
N ALA A 187 17.27 5.73 3.20
CA ALA A 187 16.08 4.93 2.91
C ALA A 187 15.24 5.47 1.73
N SER A 188 15.89 6.10 0.74
CA SER A 188 15.21 6.81 -0.35
C SER A 188 15.90 6.57 -1.69
N VAL A 189 15.14 6.79 -2.77
CA VAL A 189 15.71 6.94 -4.11
C VAL A 189 16.50 8.24 -4.12
N THR A 190 17.76 8.17 -4.53
CA THR A 190 18.63 9.35 -4.65
C THR A 190 18.64 9.89 -6.06
N ASN A 191 18.70 9.01 -7.05
CA ASN A 191 18.76 9.41 -8.46
C ASN A 191 18.05 8.39 -9.35
N VAL A 192 17.53 8.86 -10.48
CA VAL A 192 16.87 8.07 -11.51
C VAL A 192 17.49 8.44 -12.86
N LEU A 193 18.23 7.50 -13.43
CA LEU A 193 18.89 7.65 -14.71
C LEU A 193 18.03 7.03 -15.81
N GLN A 194 17.80 7.75 -16.91
CA GLN A 194 16.91 7.30 -17.99
C GLN A 194 17.71 6.88 -19.24
N SER A 195 17.59 5.62 -19.66
CA SER A 195 18.21 5.07 -20.88
C SER A 195 17.19 4.91 -22.00
N LYS A 196 16.58 6.02 -22.46
CA LYS A 196 15.39 5.98 -23.35
C LYS A 196 15.61 5.24 -24.66
N LYS A 197 16.78 5.45 -25.29
CA LYS A 197 17.09 4.93 -26.63
C LYS A 197 17.36 3.43 -26.64
N HIS A 198 17.92 2.90 -25.54
CA HIS A 198 18.48 1.56 -25.52
C HIS A 198 17.87 0.65 -24.46
N GLY A 199 17.03 1.18 -23.56
CA GLY A 199 16.51 0.42 -22.43
C GLY A 199 17.60 -0.06 -21.49
N VAL A 200 17.21 -0.81 -20.46
CA VAL A 200 18.13 -1.54 -19.59
C VAL A 200 17.56 -2.90 -19.23
N SER A 201 18.31 -3.97 -19.52
CA SER A 201 17.93 -5.35 -19.17
C SER A 201 18.69 -5.89 -17.96
N CYS A 202 19.96 -5.53 -17.78
CA CYS A 202 20.79 -5.90 -16.62
C CYS A 202 21.58 -4.69 -16.15
N VAL A 203 21.90 -4.65 -14.86
CA VAL A 203 22.72 -3.60 -14.25
C VAL A 203 23.63 -4.21 -13.18
N LYS A 204 24.89 -3.79 -13.16
CA LYS A 204 25.91 -4.18 -12.17
C LYS A 204 26.80 -2.99 -11.80
N PHE A 205 27.25 -2.91 -10.56
CA PHE A 205 28.29 -1.97 -10.17
C PHE A 205 29.65 -2.42 -10.68
N THR A 206 30.52 -1.46 -10.94
CA THR A 206 31.95 -1.74 -11.14
C THR A 206 32.69 -1.81 -9.80
N HIS A 207 33.96 -2.20 -9.81
CA HIS A 207 34.83 -2.11 -8.63
C HIS A 207 35.00 -0.66 -8.11
N ASP A 208 34.89 0.33 -9.00
CA ASP A 208 34.85 1.78 -8.69
C ASP A 208 33.47 2.26 -8.19
N GLY A 209 32.57 1.34 -7.85
CA GLY A 209 31.27 1.66 -7.25
C GLY A 209 31.40 2.55 -6.00
N PRO A 210 30.46 3.49 -5.77
CA PRO A 210 29.19 3.68 -6.44
C PRO A 210 29.22 4.63 -7.65
N ARG A 211 30.40 5.04 -8.14
CA ARG A 211 30.51 6.05 -9.22
C ARG A 211 30.10 5.49 -10.59
N GLN A 212 30.48 4.25 -10.90
CA GLN A 212 30.28 3.68 -12.23
C GLN A 212 29.50 2.36 -12.17
N ILE A 213 28.61 2.19 -13.15
CA ILE A 213 27.81 0.98 -13.38
C ILE A 213 27.99 0.48 -14.80
N VAL A 214 27.80 -0.82 -14.99
CA VAL A 214 27.68 -1.47 -16.30
C VAL A 214 26.22 -1.85 -16.51
N CYS A 215 25.65 -1.49 -17.66
CA CYS A 215 24.28 -1.81 -18.00
C CYS A 215 24.16 -2.35 -19.43
N SER A 216 23.30 -3.34 -19.64
CA SER A 216 22.98 -3.87 -20.98
C SER A 216 21.72 -3.26 -21.54
N SER A 217 21.66 -3.11 -22.87
CA SER A 217 20.45 -2.69 -23.58
C SER A 217 19.31 -3.71 -23.41
N SER A 218 18.06 -3.24 -23.47
CA SER A 218 16.90 -4.13 -23.52
C SER A 218 16.90 -4.97 -24.81
N PRO A 219 16.20 -6.13 -24.83
CA PRO A 219 16.02 -6.91 -26.06
C PRO A 219 15.31 -6.13 -27.17
N ASP A 220 14.45 -5.17 -26.80
CA ASP A 220 13.71 -4.30 -27.72
C ASP A 220 14.54 -3.13 -28.28
N ALA A 221 15.80 -3.00 -27.86
CA ALA A 221 16.67 -1.93 -28.33
C ALA A 221 17.04 -2.14 -29.81
N PRO A 222 17.26 -1.05 -30.57
CA PRO A 222 17.65 -1.15 -31.98
C PRO A 222 19.01 -1.84 -32.18
N THR A 223 19.87 -1.83 -31.17
CA THR A 223 21.22 -2.41 -31.20
C THR A 223 21.58 -3.01 -29.84
N SER A 224 22.00 -4.27 -29.85
CA SER A 224 22.52 -4.98 -28.68
C SER A 224 23.85 -4.37 -28.24
N THR A 225 23.84 -3.76 -27.07
CA THR A 225 24.98 -2.96 -26.57
C THR A 225 25.07 -3.05 -25.06
N MET A 226 26.28 -3.17 -24.55
CA MET A 226 26.59 -2.96 -23.14
C MET A 226 27.23 -1.58 -22.96
N ARG A 227 26.98 -0.89 -21.85
CA ARG A 227 27.52 0.45 -21.59
C ARG A 227 28.13 0.53 -20.21
N LEU A 228 29.27 1.18 -20.13
CA LEU A 228 29.86 1.68 -18.89
C LEU A 228 29.35 3.11 -18.66
N TRP A 229 28.70 3.35 -17.54
CA TRP A 229 27.97 4.58 -17.24
C TRP A 229 28.47 5.20 -15.94
N ASP A 230 28.95 6.45 -15.99
CA ASP A 230 29.21 7.26 -14.80
C ASP A 230 27.90 7.84 -14.27
N ILE A 231 27.58 7.51 -13.02
CA ILE A 231 26.37 7.95 -12.31
C ILE A 231 26.43 9.43 -11.95
N VAL A 232 27.60 9.93 -11.55
CA VAL A 232 27.79 11.29 -11.02
C VAL A 232 27.68 12.30 -12.14
N GLU A 233 28.37 12.02 -13.25
CA GLU A 233 28.38 12.89 -14.43
C GLU A 233 27.22 12.56 -15.39
N ASN A 234 26.46 11.51 -15.10
CA ASN A 234 25.37 11.00 -15.92
C ASN A 234 25.73 10.87 -17.42
N ARG A 235 26.90 10.30 -17.70
CA ARG A 235 27.40 10.09 -19.07
C ARG A 235 27.86 8.66 -19.30
N TYR A 236 27.67 8.19 -20.53
CA TYR A 236 28.27 6.93 -20.96
C TYR A 236 29.76 7.13 -21.18
N ILE A 237 30.58 6.44 -20.40
CA ILE A 237 32.04 6.42 -20.55
C ILE A 237 32.40 5.63 -21.81
N ARG A 238 31.76 4.47 -21.99
CA ARG A 238 32.05 3.56 -23.11
C ARG A 238 30.83 2.74 -23.49
N SER A 239 30.73 2.39 -24.77
CA SER A 239 29.72 1.48 -25.32
C SER A 239 30.41 0.31 -26.02
N TYR A 240 30.01 -0.90 -25.66
CA TYR A 240 30.47 -2.16 -26.21
C TYR A 240 29.40 -2.70 -27.14
N GLN A 241 29.75 -2.96 -28.39
CA GLN A 241 28.83 -3.56 -29.35
C GLN A 241 28.77 -5.07 -29.12
N LEU A 242 27.56 -5.61 -28.96
CA LEU A 242 27.36 -7.04 -28.74
C LEU A 242 26.74 -7.67 -29.99
N SER A 243 27.09 -8.93 -30.25
CA SER A 243 26.53 -9.72 -31.35
C SER A 243 25.07 -10.13 -31.09
N SER A 244 24.70 -10.29 -29.83
CA SER A 244 23.38 -10.74 -29.37
C SER A 244 23.01 -10.03 -28.06
N PRO A 245 21.71 -9.84 -27.75
CA PRO A 245 21.31 -9.32 -26.44
C PRO A 245 21.78 -10.26 -25.31
N LEU A 246 21.99 -9.68 -24.13
CA LEU A 246 22.44 -10.44 -22.96
C LEU A 246 21.26 -11.15 -22.28
N VAL A 247 21.56 -12.26 -21.59
CA VAL A 247 20.59 -13.00 -20.78
C VAL A 247 20.00 -12.07 -19.72
N HIS A 248 18.69 -12.13 -19.51
CA HIS A 248 17.99 -11.28 -18.54
C HIS A 248 18.51 -11.51 -17.11
N GLY A 249 18.64 -10.46 -16.31
CA GLY A 249 19.08 -10.49 -14.91
C GLY A 249 20.57 -10.78 -14.66
N VAL A 250 21.11 -11.86 -15.26
CA VAL A 250 22.47 -12.40 -14.96
C VAL A 250 23.44 -12.25 -16.13
N GLY A 251 23.03 -11.59 -17.22
CA GLY A 251 23.84 -11.49 -18.43
C GLY A 251 25.14 -10.70 -18.27
N ILE A 252 25.33 -9.98 -17.17
CA ILE A 252 26.56 -9.24 -16.84
C ILE A 252 27.04 -9.68 -15.47
N ASP A 253 28.33 -9.99 -15.39
CA ASP A 253 29.07 -10.08 -14.14
C ASP A 253 30.36 -9.27 -14.21
N THR A 254 30.68 -8.56 -13.13
CA THR A 254 31.80 -7.61 -13.09
C THR A 254 32.80 -8.07 -12.05
N HIS A 255 34.08 -8.05 -12.44
CA HIS A 255 35.14 -8.42 -11.54
C HIS A 255 35.30 -7.37 -10.43
N ARG A 256 35.56 -7.85 -9.20
CA ARG A 256 35.52 -7.03 -7.98
C ARG A 256 36.68 -6.06 -7.76
N SER A 257 37.85 -6.38 -8.31
CA SER A 257 39.06 -5.53 -8.20
C SER A 257 39.67 -5.17 -9.55
N ARG A 258 39.68 -6.10 -10.52
CA ARG A 258 40.12 -5.85 -11.90
C ARG A 258 38.99 -5.23 -12.72
N GLY A 259 39.34 -4.41 -13.71
CA GLY A 259 38.38 -3.86 -14.69
C GLY A 259 37.96 -4.86 -15.75
N LEU A 260 37.42 -6.01 -15.34
CA LEU A 260 36.97 -7.09 -16.21
C LEU A 260 35.45 -7.27 -16.15
N ILE A 261 34.86 -7.65 -17.27
CA ILE A 261 33.43 -7.94 -17.40
C ILE A 261 33.25 -9.29 -18.09
N LEU A 262 32.44 -10.16 -17.51
CA LEU A 262 31.90 -11.33 -18.18
C LEU A 262 30.49 -11.03 -18.67
N THR A 263 30.23 -11.36 -19.93
CA THR A 263 28.89 -11.21 -20.52
C THR A 263 28.38 -12.56 -21.00
N SER A 264 27.16 -12.92 -20.61
CA SER A 264 26.45 -14.11 -21.09
C SER A 264 25.31 -13.70 -22.01
N ALA A 265 25.39 -14.09 -23.29
CA ALA A 265 24.45 -13.71 -24.33
C ALA A 265 23.36 -14.76 -24.56
N THR A 266 22.19 -14.34 -25.05
CA THR A 266 21.03 -15.23 -25.29
C THR A 266 21.27 -16.27 -26.39
N ASN A 267 22.25 -16.04 -27.27
CA ASN A 267 22.69 -17.00 -28.28
C ASN A 267 23.70 -18.03 -27.72
N GLY A 268 23.98 -18.01 -26.40
CA GLY A 268 24.90 -18.91 -25.73
C GLY A 268 26.37 -18.49 -25.78
N SER A 269 26.71 -17.34 -26.39
CA SER A 269 28.08 -16.81 -26.36
C SER A 269 28.40 -16.21 -24.99
N VAL A 270 29.54 -16.58 -24.41
CA VAL A 270 30.13 -15.89 -23.26
C VAL A 270 31.32 -15.08 -23.73
N SER A 271 31.46 -13.83 -23.32
CA SER A 271 32.59 -12.98 -23.73
C SER A 271 33.22 -12.29 -22.52
N LEU A 272 34.55 -12.20 -22.52
CA LEU A 272 35.34 -11.53 -21.51
C LEU A 272 35.82 -10.18 -22.06
N TYR A 273 35.50 -9.09 -21.38
CA TYR A 273 35.88 -7.73 -21.76
C TYR A 273 36.76 -7.08 -20.68
N THR A 274 37.54 -6.08 -21.08
CA THR A 274 38.17 -5.10 -20.19
C THR A 274 37.39 -3.78 -20.23
N PHE A 275 37.52 -2.96 -19.19
CA PHE A 275 36.93 -1.62 -19.20
C PHE A 275 37.53 -0.70 -20.29
N ASP A 276 38.79 -0.93 -20.64
CA ASP A 276 39.51 -0.08 -21.60
C ASP A 276 39.27 -0.45 -23.06
N SER A 277 39.04 -1.74 -23.36
CA SER A 277 38.87 -2.23 -24.73
C SER A 277 37.42 -2.53 -25.08
N THR A 278 36.96 -2.02 -26.23
CA THR A 278 35.64 -2.37 -26.77
C THR A 278 35.60 -3.73 -27.46
N THR A 279 36.77 -4.31 -27.77
CA THR A 279 36.85 -5.68 -28.28
C THR A 279 36.95 -6.67 -27.12
N PRO A 280 36.28 -7.84 -27.21
CA PRO A 280 36.42 -8.87 -26.20
C PRO A 280 37.86 -9.40 -26.19
N LEU A 281 38.40 -9.64 -25.00
CA LEU A 281 39.64 -10.40 -24.82
C LEU A 281 39.49 -11.81 -25.38
N HIS A 282 38.36 -12.44 -25.09
CA HIS A 282 38.05 -13.79 -25.55
C HIS A 282 36.53 -13.99 -25.68
N VAL A 283 36.13 -14.81 -26.65
CA VAL A 283 34.74 -15.20 -26.90
C VAL A 283 34.64 -16.72 -26.85
N TYR A 284 33.72 -17.23 -26.06
CA TYR A 284 33.43 -18.65 -25.92
C TYR A 284 32.07 -18.94 -26.58
N GLU A 285 32.06 -19.79 -27.60
CA GLU A 285 30.84 -20.15 -28.33
C GLU A 285 30.31 -21.51 -27.90
N CYS A 286 29.05 -21.53 -27.46
CA CYS A 286 28.28 -22.72 -27.06
C CYS A 286 26.80 -22.50 -27.36
N ASN A 287 25.98 -23.56 -27.39
CA ASN A 287 24.54 -23.41 -27.64
C ASN A 287 23.82 -22.66 -26.51
N ASN A 288 24.14 -23.02 -25.26
CA ASN A 288 23.65 -22.31 -24.08
C ASN A 288 24.78 -22.28 -23.04
N SER A 289 25.11 -21.08 -22.58
CA SER A 289 26.22 -20.87 -21.66
C SER A 289 25.97 -19.67 -20.78
N ILE A 290 26.36 -19.81 -19.51
CA ILE A 290 26.28 -18.77 -18.49
C ILE A 290 27.59 -18.81 -17.73
N ALA A 291 28.16 -17.64 -17.44
CA ALA A 291 29.39 -17.53 -16.68
C ALA A 291 29.28 -16.54 -15.52
N SER A 292 30.09 -16.77 -14.50
CA SER A 292 30.16 -15.98 -13.28
C SER A 292 31.56 -16.07 -12.69
N PHE A 293 32.08 -14.98 -12.15
CA PHE A 293 33.35 -14.95 -11.42
C PHE A 293 33.21 -15.60 -10.05
N ASP A 294 34.31 -16.13 -9.53
CA ASP A 294 34.38 -16.50 -8.12
C ASP A 294 34.40 -15.27 -7.21
N TYR A 295 34.28 -15.52 -5.90
CA TYR A 295 34.26 -14.44 -4.93
C TYR A 295 35.59 -13.66 -4.88
N ASP A 296 36.72 -14.35 -5.06
CA ASP A 296 38.05 -13.75 -4.98
C ASP A 296 38.52 -13.10 -6.30
N GLY A 297 37.84 -13.39 -7.42
CA GLY A 297 38.23 -12.92 -8.74
C GLY A 297 39.52 -13.59 -9.25
N LEU A 298 39.70 -14.88 -8.97
CA LEU A 298 40.83 -15.67 -9.48
C LEU A 298 40.41 -16.61 -10.61
N ILE A 299 39.19 -17.15 -10.51
CA ILE A 299 38.63 -18.06 -11.50
C ILE A 299 37.25 -17.59 -11.95
N PHE A 300 36.77 -18.13 -13.05
CA PHE A 300 35.36 -18.05 -13.41
C PHE A 300 34.82 -19.41 -13.82
N GLY A 301 33.57 -19.66 -13.46
CA GLY A 301 32.83 -20.84 -13.86
C GLY A 301 31.99 -20.55 -15.09
N ARG A 302 31.99 -21.46 -16.05
CA ARG A 302 31.19 -21.40 -17.28
C ARG A 302 30.36 -22.67 -17.41
N TYR A 303 29.04 -22.55 -17.36
CA TYR A 303 28.14 -23.62 -17.76
C TYR A 303 28.18 -23.77 -19.27
N GLU A 304 28.28 -25.00 -19.76
CA GLU A 304 28.32 -25.34 -21.17
C GLU A 304 27.27 -26.42 -21.46
N SER A 305 26.37 -26.16 -22.41
CA SER A 305 25.50 -27.17 -22.99
C SER A 305 25.80 -27.32 -24.49
N ASN A 306 26.22 -28.52 -24.89
CA ASN A 306 26.54 -28.82 -26.29
C ASN A 306 25.31 -29.28 -27.08
N SER A 307 25.39 -29.23 -28.41
CA SER A 307 24.32 -29.68 -29.32
C SER A 307 23.92 -31.16 -29.14
N LYS A 308 24.83 -31.99 -28.61
CA LYS A 308 24.57 -33.39 -28.23
C LYS A 308 23.85 -33.56 -26.89
N GLY A 309 23.48 -32.46 -26.22
CA GLY A 309 22.82 -32.47 -24.91
C GLY A 309 23.75 -32.68 -23.71
N ASN A 310 25.07 -32.71 -23.92
CA ASN A 310 26.05 -32.81 -22.84
C ASN A 310 26.14 -31.49 -22.08
N LYS A 311 26.00 -31.58 -20.76
CA LYS A 311 26.00 -30.45 -19.82
C LYS A 311 27.20 -30.57 -18.89
N SER A 312 28.01 -29.53 -18.84
CA SER A 312 29.18 -29.46 -17.96
C SER A 312 29.39 -28.07 -17.39
N LEU A 313 30.02 -27.98 -16.21
CA LEU A 313 30.52 -26.74 -15.66
C LEU A 313 32.05 -26.72 -15.80
N ALA A 314 32.58 -25.81 -16.60
CA ALA A 314 34.02 -25.64 -16.76
C ALA A 314 34.56 -24.50 -15.91
N LEU A 315 35.74 -24.72 -15.35
CA LEU A 315 36.44 -23.74 -14.51
C LEU A 315 37.67 -23.22 -15.27
N HIS A 316 37.77 -21.91 -15.35
CA HIS A 316 38.85 -21.21 -16.04
C HIS A 316 39.60 -20.33 -15.05
N ASP A 317 40.93 -20.35 -15.13
CA ASP A 317 41.79 -19.40 -14.44
C ASP A 317 41.78 -18.08 -15.24
N ILE A 318 41.60 -16.95 -14.58
CA ILE A 318 41.57 -15.64 -15.26
C ILE A 318 42.89 -15.33 -15.95
N SER A 319 44.03 -15.79 -15.41
CA SER A 319 45.34 -15.63 -16.02
C SER A 319 45.51 -16.47 -17.30
N LYS A 320 44.83 -17.61 -17.37
CA LYS A 320 44.84 -18.56 -18.50
C LYS A 320 43.41 -18.84 -18.98
N HIS A 321 42.74 -17.78 -19.39
CA HIS A 321 41.30 -17.82 -19.65
C HIS A 321 40.91 -18.68 -20.86
N GLU A 322 41.78 -18.88 -21.85
CA GLU A 322 41.49 -19.61 -23.09
C GLU A 322 41.03 -21.06 -22.88
N VAL A 323 41.66 -21.79 -21.94
CA VAL A 323 41.44 -23.23 -21.74
C VAL A 323 40.99 -23.51 -20.31
N PRO A 324 39.93 -24.31 -20.08
CA PRO A 324 39.51 -24.65 -18.73
C PRO A 324 40.52 -25.61 -18.09
N PHE A 325 40.84 -25.38 -16.81
CA PHE A 325 41.70 -26.28 -16.04
C PHE A 325 40.92 -27.44 -15.40
N GLY A 326 39.60 -27.32 -15.28
CA GLY A 326 38.72 -28.35 -14.71
C GLY A 326 37.33 -28.33 -15.33
N ARG A 327 36.68 -29.50 -15.35
CA ARG A 327 35.29 -29.67 -15.83
C ARG A 327 34.52 -30.63 -14.93
N PHE A 328 33.31 -30.24 -14.55
CA PHE A 328 32.36 -31.09 -13.82
C PHE A 328 31.21 -31.51 -14.75
N GLU A 329 30.97 -32.81 -14.85
CA GLU A 329 29.87 -33.34 -15.66
C GLU A 329 28.53 -33.24 -14.91
N LEU A 330 27.57 -32.52 -15.49
CA LEU A 330 26.27 -32.26 -14.88
C LEU A 330 25.14 -33.16 -15.40
N ASN A 331 25.40 -33.98 -16.42
CA ASN A 331 24.41 -34.90 -17.02
C ASN A 331 23.77 -35.87 -16.02
N ARG A 332 24.48 -36.22 -14.93
CA ARG A 332 23.95 -37.10 -13.86
C ARG A 332 23.06 -36.35 -12.86
N ILE A 333 23.15 -35.02 -12.82
CA ILE A 333 22.53 -34.15 -11.79
C ILE A 333 21.31 -33.42 -12.38
N LEU A 334 21.43 -32.96 -13.63
CA LEU A 334 20.40 -32.24 -14.36
C LEU A 334 19.56 -33.18 -15.21
N LYS A 335 18.26 -32.92 -15.32
CA LYS A 335 17.40 -33.61 -16.29
C LYS A 335 17.76 -33.21 -17.73
N ALA A 336 17.37 -34.03 -18.70
CA ALA A 336 17.63 -33.77 -20.13
C ALA A 336 17.13 -32.39 -20.59
N THR A 337 15.96 -31.94 -20.10
CA THR A 337 15.35 -30.64 -20.44
C THR A 337 15.66 -29.49 -19.47
N GLU A 338 16.45 -29.76 -18.42
CA GLU A 338 16.77 -28.82 -17.34
C GLU A 338 18.13 -28.16 -17.58
N ASP A 339 18.15 -26.82 -17.64
CA ASP A 339 19.36 -26.03 -17.90
C ASP A 339 19.65 -25.07 -16.75
N VAL A 340 20.93 -24.71 -16.61
CA VAL A 340 21.39 -23.73 -15.63
C VAL A 340 21.06 -22.32 -16.13
N VAL A 341 20.53 -21.50 -15.24
CA VAL A 341 20.10 -20.12 -15.44
C VAL A 341 20.95 -19.13 -14.64
N ASN A 342 21.55 -19.56 -13.53
CA ASN A 342 22.41 -18.71 -12.71
C ASN A 342 23.51 -19.53 -12.02
N ILE A 343 24.71 -18.96 -11.88
CA ILE A 343 25.85 -19.55 -11.19
C ILE A 343 26.34 -18.55 -10.15
N THR A 344 26.43 -18.99 -8.89
CA THR A 344 26.99 -18.17 -7.82
C THR A 344 28.01 -18.99 -7.03
N PHE A 345 29.21 -18.43 -6.86
CA PHE A 345 30.24 -19.01 -6.02
C PHE A 345 30.05 -18.59 -4.57
N ASN A 346 30.21 -19.54 -3.65
CA ASN A 346 30.20 -19.23 -2.23
C ASN A 346 31.42 -18.35 -1.88
N PRO A 347 31.25 -17.29 -1.06
CA PRO A 347 32.35 -16.51 -0.52
C PRO A 347 33.52 -17.29 0.09
N ASN A 348 33.24 -18.46 0.68
CA ASN A 348 34.27 -19.32 1.26
C ASN A 348 35.00 -20.21 0.23
N GLY A 349 34.64 -20.11 -1.05
CA GLY A 349 35.20 -20.90 -2.14
C GLY A 349 34.82 -22.38 -2.14
N ARG A 350 34.09 -22.88 -1.12
CA ARG A 350 33.82 -24.33 -0.96
C ARG A 350 32.69 -24.85 -1.82
N PHE A 351 31.71 -24.02 -2.15
CA PHE A 351 30.50 -24.46 -2.84
C PHE A 351 30.21 -23.61 -4.07
N ILE A 352 29.62 -24.24 -5.08
CA ILE A 352 29.09 -23.60 -6.27
C ILE A 352 27.59 -23.85 -6.30
N ILE A 353 26.79 -22.79 -6.42
CA ILE A 353 25.33 -22.89 -6.44
C ILE A 353 24.85 -22.63 -7.86
N LEU A 354 24.07 -23.58 -8.38
CA LEU A 354 23.45 -23.53 -9.70
C LEU A 354 21.94 -23.34 -9.54
N GLY A 355 21.41 -22.27 -10.10
CA GLY A 355 19.96 -22.10 -10.27
C GLY A 355 19.52 -22.66 -11.62
N THR A 356 18.48 -23.48 -11.64
CA THR A 356 17.97 -24.12 -12.87
C THR A 356 16.62 -23.56 -13.30
N ASN A 357 16.27 -23.74 -14.58
CA ASN A 357 14.95 -23.42 -15.13
C ASN A 357 13.81 -24.31 -14.59
N PHE A 358 14.08 -25.20 -13.64
CA PHE A 358 13.10 -26.06 -12.96
C PHE A 358 12.77 -25.59 -11.53
N ARG A 359 13.14 -24.34 -11.17
CA ARG A 359 13.03 -23.81 -9.80
C ARG A 359 13.78 -24.65 -8.76
N ARG A 360 14.93 -25.17 -9.16
CA ARG A 360 15.85 -25.90 -8.30
C ARG A 360 17.11 -25.08 -8.09
N LEU A 361 17.61 -25.09 -6.86
CA LEU A 361 18.96 -24.68 -6.53
C LEU A 361 19.75 -25.94 -6.23
N ILE A 362 20.86 -26.12 -6.92
CA ILE A 362 21.74 -27.28 -6.78
C ILE A 362 23.05 -26.76 -6.23
N CYS A 363 23.43 -27.26 -5.05
CA CYS A 363 24.70 -26.94 -4.42
C CYS A 363 25.72 -28.03 -4.76
N LEU A 364 26.81 -27.65 -5.40
CA LEU A 364 27.94 -28.51 -5.74
C LEU A 364 29.13 -28.21 -4.83
N ASP A 365 29.92 -29.24 -4.53
CA ASP A 365 31.26 -29.06 -4.01
C ASP A 365 32.17 -28.45 -5.09
N SER A 366 32.84 -27.35 -4.76
CA SER A 366 33.75 -26.62 -5.64
C SER A 366 34.96 -27.43 -6.10
N MET A 367 35.41 -28.42 -5.29
CA MET A 367 36.60 -29.20 -5.58
C MET A 367 36.28 -30.45 -6.40
N SER A 368 35.23 -31.19 -5.99
CA SER A 368 34.87 -32.46 -6.62
C SER A 368 33.78 -32.36 -7.69
N GLY A 369 32.99 -31.27 -7.70
CA GLY A 369 31.80 -31.13 -8.55
C GLY A 369 30.63 -32.03 -8.13
N SER A 370 30.73 -32.70 -6.99
CA SER A 370 29.68 -33.59 -6.49
C SER A 370 28.50 -32.80 -5.91
N PRO A 371 27.24 -33.25 -6.11
CA PRO A 371 26.08 -32.58 -5.55
C PRO A 371 25.97 -32.82 -4.05
N ILE A 372 25.94 -31.75 -3.27
CA ILE A 372 25.81 -31.79 -1.80
C ILE A 372 24.33 -31.83 -1.42
N PHE A 373 23.56 -30.87 -1.94
CA PHE A 373 22.11 -30.83 -1.75
C PHE A 373 21.44 -30.14 -2.93
N ALA A 374 20.14 -30.43 -3.11
CA ALA A 374 19.28 -29.71 -4.03
C ALA A 374 18.01 -29.29 -3.30
N CYS A 375 17.61 -28.04 -3.44
CA CYS A 375 16.36 -27.53 -2.87
C CYS A 375 15.46 -26.95 -3.96
N CYS A 376 14.16 -27.20 -3.84
CA CYS A 376 13.13 -26.62 -4.70
C CYS A 376 12.54 -25.40 -4.00
N TYR A 377 12.38 -24.29 -4.73
CA TYR A 377 11.73 -23.08 -4.23
C TYR A 377 10.33 -22.85 -4.84
N GLY A 378 9.74 -23.91 -5.41
CA GLY A 378 8.40 -23.93 -5.98
C GLY A 378 7.69 -25.27 -5.75
N GLN A 379 6.70 -25.60 -6.58
CA GLN A 379 5.97 -26.87 -6.49
C GLN A 379 6.89 -28.10 -6.56
N ILE A 380 6.51 -29.13 -5.81
CA ILE A 380 7.13 -30.46 -5.84
C ILE A 380 6.11 -31.42 -6.47
N PRO A 381 6.43 -32.10 -7.59
CA PRO A 381 7.72 -32.14 -8.27
C PRO A 381 8.03 -30.89 -9.11
N ALA A 382 9.32 -30.55 -9.20
CA ALA A 382 9.83 -29.45 -10.02
C ALA A 382 9.58 -29.67 -11.52
N TYR A 383 9.08 -28.63 -12.20
CA TYR A 383 8.79 -28.60 -13.64
C TYR A 383 9.48 -27.42 -14.33
N LYS A 384 9.63 -27.49 -15.66
CA LYS A 384 10.25 -26.43 -16.47
C LYS A 384 9.41 -25.16 -16.45
N VAL A 385 10.03 -24.04 -16.15
CA VAL A 385 9.37 -22.75 -15.98
C VAL A 385 9.76 -21.77 -17.10
N ASN A 386 8.86 -20.84 -17.42
CA ASN A 386 9.10 -19.75 -18.36
C ASN A 386 10.21 -18.79 -17.86
N PRO A 387 10.95 -18.12 -18.77
CA PRO A 387 12.01 -17.18 -18.40
C PRO A 387 11.60 -16.04 -17.49
N ASP A 388 10.37 -15.53 -17.64
CA ASP A 388 9.84 -14.41 -16.86
C ASP A 388 9.58 -14.78 -15.39
N GLU A 389 9.56 -16.08 -15.07
CA GLU A 389 9.30 -16.61 -13.74
C GLU A 389 10.59 -17.16 -13.06
N TYR A 390 11.76 -16.85 -13.63
CA TYR A 390 13.04 -17.19 -13.03
C TYR A 390 13.28 -16.39 -11.75
N CYS A 391 13.97 -17.01 -10.81
CA CYS A 391 14.42 -16.34 -9.59
C CYS A 391 15.93 -16.40 -9.50
N TYR A 392 16.53 -15.23 -9.30
CA TYR A 392 17.96 -15.10 -9.13
C TYR A 392 18.29 -15.11 -7.64
N HIS A 393 18.92 -16.20 -7.22
CA HIS A 393 19.33 -16.44 -5.86
C HIS A 393 20.53 -15.57 -5.45
N SER A 394 20.73 -15.39 -4.15
CA SER A 394 21.89 -14.70 -3.59
C SER A 394 22.41 -15.41 -2.36
N ILE A 395 23.72 -15.40 -2.18
CA ILE A 395 24.41 -15.99 -1.04
C ILE A 395 24.74 -14.89 -0.05
N SER A 396 24.54 -15.18 1.24
CA SER A 396 24.98 -14.33 2.35
C SER A 396 26.50 -14.06 2.29
N PRO A 397 26.98 -12.90 2.75
CA PRO A 397 28.41 -12.56 2.72
C PRO A 397 29.31 -13.52 3.50
N ASP A 398 28.78 -14.18 4.54
CA ASP A 398 29.50 -15.19 5.31
C ASP A 398 29.45 -16.60 4.70
N GLY A 399 28.72 -16.76 3.59
CA GLY A 399 28.64 -18.00 2.84
C GLY A 399 27.79 -19.09 3.48
N LYS A 400 27.02 -18.79 4.54
CA LYS A 400 26.26 -19.80 5.30
C LYS A 400 24.82 -19.99 4.85
N TYR A 401 24.24 -18.95 4.29
CA TYR A 401 22.84 -18.88 3.90
C TYR A 401 22.67 -18.55 2.42
N LEU A 402 21.67 -19.18 1.81
CA LEU A 402 21.22 -18.97 0.45
C LEU A 402 19.80 -18.42 0.48
N ALA A 403 19.55 -17.29 -0.19
CA ALA A 403 18.21 -16.71 -0.31
C ALA A 403 17.72 -16.79 -1.75
N CYS A 404 16.44 -17.13 -1.91
CA CYS A 404 15.75 -17.20 -3.21
C CYS A 404 14.28 -16.84 -3.02
N GLY A 405 13.64 -16.35 -4.08
CA GLY A 405 12.20 -16.13 -4.10
C GLY A 405 11.44 -17.45 -4.12
N LEU A 406 10.42 -17.56 -3.28
CA LEU A 406 9.50 -18.68 -3.21
C LEU A 406 8.29 -18.45 -4.11
N PHE A 407 7.92 -19.50 -4.83
CA PHE A 407 6.73 -19.58 -5.66
C PHE A 407 5.77 -20.62 -5.07
N GLU A 408 4.97 -20.22 -4.08
CA GLU A 408 3.95 -21.10 -3.53
C GLU A 408 2.64 -20.97 -4.31
N THR A 409 2.31 -22.01 -5.08
CA THR A 409 0.93 -22.24 -5.55
C THR A 409 0.16 -22.92 -4.43
N ILE A 410 -0.72 -22.20 -3.74
CA ILE A 410 -1.49 -22.81 -2.65
C ILE A 410 -2.62 -23.72 -3.18
N ASN A 411 -2.89 -23.78 -4.50
CA ASN A 411 -3.85 -24.74 -5.08
C ASN A 411 -3.46 -25.22 -6.49
N VAL A 412 -3.46 -26.54 -6.67
CA VAL A 412 -3.24 -27.24 -7.96
C VAL A 412 -4.33 -26.94 -9.01
N TYR A 413 -5.46 -26.33 -8.59
CA TYR A 413 -6.63 -26.04 -9.44
C TYR A 413 -6.79 -24.57 -9.83
N THR A 414 -5.89 -23.68 -9.37
CA THR A 414 -5.87 -22.27 -9.78
C THR A 414 -4.44 -21.91 -10.19
N GLN A 415 -4.11 -22.14 -11.46
CA GLN A 415 -2.97 -21.47 -12.08
C GLN A 415 -3.22 -19.96 -11.99
N GLY A 416 -2.26 -19.17 -11.48
CA GLY A 416 -2.32 -17.70 -11.57
C GLY A 416 -2.32 -16.90 -10.25
N CYS A 417 -2.47 -17.52 -9.06
CA CYS A 417 -2.36 -16.81 -7.79
C CYS A 417 -1.12 -17.29 -7.02
N TYR A 418 -0.01 -16.55 -7.16
CA TYR A 418 1.25 -16.81 -6.48
C TYR A 418 1.41 -15.78 -5.36
N ASP A 419 1.26 -16.20 -4.10
CA ASP A 419 1.80 -15.42 -2.99
C ASP A 419 3.33 -15.56 -3.06
N GLY A 420 4.03 -14.44 -3.25
CA GLY A 420 5.48 -14.42 -3.31
C GLY A 420 6.10 -14.32 -1.93
N GLY A 421 7.07 -15.18 -1.66
CA GLY A 421 7.88 -15.12 -0.44
C GLY A 421 9.36 -15.09 -0.76
N ILE A 422 10.19 -14.90 0.25
CA ILE A 422 11.62 -15.20 0.17
C ILE A 422 11.87 -16.40 1.06
N GLY A 423 12.49 -17.44 0.52
CA GLY A 423 13.01 -18.56 1.29
C GLY A 423 14.49 -18.36 1.56
N ILE A 424 14.93 -18.74 2.75
CA ILE A 424 16.35 -18.82 3.10
C ILE A 424 16.68 -20.25 3.52
N TRP A 425 17.72 -20.82 2.92
CA TRP A 425 18.26 -22.14 3.22
C TRP A 425 19.65 -22.04 3.82
N ASN A 426 19.99 -22.95 4.74
CA ASN A 426 21.36 -23.11 5.21
C ASN A 426 22.19 -23.98 4.27
N THR A 427 23.50 -24.09 4.53
CA THR A 427 24.42 -24.96 3.76
C THR A 427 24.11 -26.45 3.83
N LYS A 428 23.18 -26.89 4.69
CA LYS A 428 22.71 -28.28 4.77
C LYS A 428 21.44 -28.52 3.92
N GLY A 429 20.96 -27.49 3.22
CA GLY A 429 19.74 -27.56 2.41
C GLY A 429 18.44 -27.48 3.23
N GLN A 430 18.50 -27.16 4.52
CA GLN A 430 17.33 -26.96 5.36
C GLN A 430 16.83 -25.53 5.21
N GLN A 431 15.52 -25.36 5.07
CA GLN A 431 14.90 -24.05 5.02
C GLN A 431 14.83 -23.47 6.44
N VAL A 432 15.55 -22.37 6.68
CA VAL A 432 15.72 -21.73 7.99
C VAL A 432 14.64 -20.68 8.24
N ALA A 433 14.34 -19.89 7.21
CA ALA A 433 13.35 -18.81 7.30
C ALA A 433 12.56 -18.67 6.01
N THR A 434 11.31 -18.22 6.17
CA THR A 434 10.43 -17.86 5.06
C THR A 434 9.84 -16.49 5.36
N PHE A 435 10.05 -15.53 4.46
CA PHE A 435 9.47 -14.18 4.54
C PHE A 435 8.34 -14.06 3.53
N PRO A 436 7.08 -14.29 3.94
CA PRO A 436 5.94 -14.02 3.09
C PRO A 436 5.72 -12.51 2.99
N GLY A 437 5.21 -12.02 1.86
CA GLY A 437 4.73 -10.62 1.78
C GLY A 437 4.98 -9.85 0.52
N HIS A 438 5.58 -10.48 -0.47
CA HIS A 438 5.64 -9.89 -1.78
C HIS A 438 4.28 -9.98 -2.46
N GLU A 439 3.93 -8.90 -3.17
CA GLU A 439 2.69 -8.77 -3.96
C GLU A 439 2.67 -9.70 -5.20
N GLY A 440 3.78 -10.40 -5.45
CA GLY A 440 4.00 -11.47 -6.42
C GLY A 440 5.36 -12.13 -6.12
N PRO A 441 5.75 -13.22 -6.79
CA PRO A 441 7.02 -13.89 -6.51
C PRO A 441 8.21 -12.96 -6.78
N PRO A 442 9.16 -12.82 -5.85
CA PRO A 442 10.30 -11.94 -6.06
C PRO A 442 11.26 -12.57 -7.08
N ALA A 443 11.43 -11.90 -8.23
CA ALA A 443 12.33 -12.34 -9.30
C ALA A 443 13.81 -12.15 -8.92
N PHE A 444 14.10 -11.13 -8.12
CA PHE A 444 15.46 -10.80 -7.67
C PHE A 444 15.54 -10.75 -6.16
N VAL A 445 16.58 -11.38 -5.62
CA VAL A 445 16.97 -11.33 -4.22
C VAL A 445 18.48 -11.06 -4.16
N ALA A 446 18.92 -10.10 -3.35
CA ALA A 446 20.34 -9.76 -3.21
C ALA A 446 20.70 -9.41 -1.76
N PHE A 447 21.59 -10.19 -1.15
CA PHE A 447 22.21 -9.84 0.12
C PHE A 447 23.13 -8.63 -0.05
N ASN A 448 23.07 -7.73 0.93
CA ASN A 448 24.04 -6.65 1.02
C ASN A 448 25.42 -7.22 1.41
N PRO A 449 26.51 -6.82 0.74
CA PRO A 449 27.83 -7.42 0.92
C PRO A 449 28.45 -7.13 2.29
N LYS A 450 28.09 -6.02 2.96
CA LYS A 450 28.69 -5.62 4.25
C LYS A 450 27.69 -5.56 5.39
N LYS A 451 26.43 -5.25 5.12
CA LYS A 451 25.36 -5.04 6.12
C LYS A 451 24.42 -6.26 6.13
N ALA A 452 23.83 -6.59 7.27
CA ALA A 452 22.86 -7.68 7.38
C ALA A 452 21.49 -7.29 6.79
N LEU A 453 21.48 -6.98 5.50
CA LEU A 453 20.30 -6.53 4.76
C LEU A 453 20.06 -7.45 3.58
N LEU A 454 18.79 -7.61 3.23
CA LEU A 454 18.34 -8.31 2.05
C LEU A 454 17.47 -7.37 1.22
N ALA A 455 17.78 -7.26 -0.06
CA ALA A 455 16.94 -6.55 -1.02
C ALA A 455 16.18 -7.56 -1.88
N SER A 456 14.91 -7.25 -2.15
CA SER A 456 14.05 -8.06 -3.00
C SER A 456 13.15 -7.20 -3.88
N ALA A 457 12.89 -7.69 -5.08
CA ALA A 457 12.02 -7.06 -6.06
C ALA A 457 11.02 -8.07 -6.61
N CYS A 458 9.73 -7.71 -6.63
CA CYS A 458 8.68 -8.49 -7.26
C CYS A 458 7.88 -7.65 -8.25
N GLU A 459 7.17 -8.33 -9.15
CA GLU A 459 6.24 -7.72 -10.09
C GLU A 459 4.97 -7.23 -9.38
N SER A 460 4.37 -6.12 -9.86
CA SER A 460 3.19 -5.50 -9.24
C SER A 460 1.91 -6.32 -9.48
N VAL A 461 0.84 -6.07 -8.70
CA VAL A 461 -0.47 -6.78 -8.79
C VAL A 461 -1.35 -6.28 -9.95
N LEU A 462 -1.08 -5.12 -10.56
CA LEU A 462 -1.96 -4.56 -11.60
C LEU A 462 -2.12 -5.46 -12.85
N PRO A 463 -1.08 -6.15 -13.35
CA PRO A 463 -1.22 -7.15 -14.40
C PRO A 463 -2.23 -8.26 -14.06
N PHE A 464 -2.43 -8.60 -12.77
CA PHE A 464 -3.38 -9.62 -12.33
C PHE A 464 -4.84 -9.23 -12.60
N LEU A 465 -5.23 -7.98 -12.32
CA LEU A 465 -6.59 -7.51 -12.61
C LEU A 465 -6.87 -7.47 -14.12
N PHE A 466 -5.84 -7.19 -14.93
CA PHE A 466 -5.94 -7.18 -16.39
C PHE A 466 -5.85 -8.58 -17.01
N ARG A 467 -5.43 -9.62 -16.28
CA ARG A 467 -5.48 -11.02 -16.71
C ARG A 467 -6.82 -11.71 -16.42
N ASN A 468 -7.71 -11.07 -15.65
CA ASN A 468 -9.06 -11.59 -15.41
C ASN A 468 -10.08 -10.95 -16.36
N ARG A 469 -10.72 -11.78 -17.21
CA ARG A 469 -11.69 -11.33 -18.23
C ARG A 469 -12.87 -10.56 -17.63
N ALA A 470 -13.36 -10.98 -16.48
CA ALA A 470 -14.48 -10.35 -15.82
C ALA A 470 -14.08 -8.99 -15.23
N CYS A 471 -12.89 -8.88 -14.63
CA CYS A 471 -12.39 -7.62 -14.10
C CYS A 471 -12.17 -6.59 -15.22
N LEU A 472 -11.54 -7.00 -16.32
CA LEU A 472 -11.34 -6.16 -17.51
C LEU A 472 -12.65 -5.59 -18.07
N ARG A 473 -13.65 -6.46 -18.25
CA ARG A 473 -14.97 -6.06 -18.78
C ARG A 473 -15.70 -5.13 -17.83
N ALA A 474 -15.63 -5.38 -16.51
CA ALA A 474 -16.24 -4.53 -15.52
C ALA A 474 -15.57 -3.14 -15.47
N LEU A 475 -14.24 -3.11 -15.52
CA LEU A 475 -13.46 -1.88 -15.61
C LEU A 475 -13.85 -1.09 -16.86
N PHE A 476 -13.82 -1.71 -18.04
CA PHE A 476 -14.17 -1.05 -19.30
C PHE A 476 -15.58 -0.46 -19.28
N ARG A 477 -16.56 -1.18 -18.71
CA ARG A 477 -17.95 -0.70 -18.55
C ARG A 477 -18.11 0.45 -17.57
N SER A 478 -17.23 0.58 -16.59
CA SER A 478 -17.28 1.66 -15.59
C SER A 478 -16.78 3.01 -16.12
N LEU A 479 -16.06 2.99 -17.24
CA LEU A 479 -15.53 4.19 -17.89
C LEU A 479 -16.64 4.96 -18.61
N THR A 480 -16.45 6.26 -18.75
CA THR A 480 -17.33 7.14 -19.53
C THR A 480 -17.28 6.82 -21.02
N GLU A 481 -18.29 7.23 -21.79
CA GLU A 481 -18.36 6.98 -23.24
C GLU A 481 -17.12 7.51 -23.98
N LEU A 482 -16.63 8.70 -23.61
CA LEU A 482 -15.42 9.27 -24.17
C LEU A 482 -14.18 8.42 -23.88
N GLU A 483 -14.02 7.96 -22.64
CA GLU A 483 -12.90 7.11 -22.22
C GLU A 483 -12.92 5.76 -22.94
N GLN A 484 -14.10 5.14 -23.09
CA GLN A 484 -14.28 3.89 -23.85
C GLN A 484 -13.92 4.08 -25.33
N LEU A 485 -14.38 5.17 -25.97
CA LEU A 485 -14.06 5.48 -27.36
C LEU A 485 -12.57 5.73 -27.57
N LEU A 486 -11.91 6.44 -26.64
CA LEU A 486 -10.46 6.64 -26.68
C LEU A 486 -9.71 5.30 -26.60
N ILE A 487 -10.09 4.42 -25.69
CA ILE A 487 -9.49 3.08 -25.57
C ILE A 487 -9.70 2.27 -26.86
N LEU A 488 -10.92 2.21 -27.39
CA LEU A 488 -11.23 1.44 -28.60
C LEU A 488 -10.46 1.95 -29.81
N ARG A 489 -10.28 3.27 -29.94
CA ARG A 489 -9.44 3.84 -31.00
C ARG A 489 -7.97 3.48 -30.80
N LEU A 490 -7.45 3.59 -29.58
CA LEU A 490 -6.04 3.30 -29.27
C LEU A 490 -5.70 1.80 -29.29
N LEU A 491 -6.69 0.91 -29.16
CA LEU A 491 -6.49 -0.55 -29.13
C LEU A 491 -5.75 -1.05 -30.37
N ASN A 492 -6.10 -0.53 -31.56
CA ASN A 492 -5.48 -0.92 -32.83
C ASN A 492 -4.26 -0.06 -33.21
N VAL A 493 -4.00 1.02 -32.48
CA VAL A 493 -2.84 1.89 -32.74
C VAL A 493 -1.60 1.24 -32.12
N LYS A 494 -0.58 0.99 -32.95
CA LYS A 494 0.71 0.44 -32.50
C LYS A 494 1.67 1.51 -32.00
N GLN A 495 1.49 2.76 -32.42
CA GLN A 495 2.33 3.89 -32.05
C GLN A 495 1.69 4.73 -30.93
N ALA A 496 2.52 5.43 -30.16
CA ALA A 496 2.05 6.36 -29.16
C ALA A 496 1.42 7.62 -29.78
N VAL A 497 0.36 8.12 -29.16
CA VAL A 497 -0.44 9.23 -29.68
C VAL A 497 -0.25 10.47 -28.81
N SER A 498 0.14 11.59 -29.41
CA SER A 498 0.29 12.86 -28.67
C SER A 498 -1.06 13.43 -28.23
N GLU A 499 -1.07 14.20 -27.13
CA GLU A 499 -2.27 14.93 -26.69
C GLU A 499 -2.83 15.83 -27.81
N ARG A 500 -1.96 16.41 -28.64
CA ARG A 500 -2.37 17.26 -29.78
C ARG A 500 -3.17 16.46 -30.80
N ALA A 501 -2.77 15.23 -31.09
CA ALA A 501 -3.50 14.35 -32.00
C ALA A 501 -4.85 13.91 -31.41
N LEU A 502 -4.90 13.63 -30.11
CA LEU A 502 -6.15 13.32 -29.41
C LEU A 502 -7.13 14.51 -29.41
N ARG A 503 -6.62 15.74 -29.32
CA ARG A 503 -7.45 16.96 -29.45
C ARG A 503 -8.09 17.10 -30.82
N LEU A 504 -7.44 16.61 -31.89
CA LEU A 504 -8.02 16.65 -33.24
C LEU A 504 -9.21 15.68 -33.40
N TRP A 505 -9.38 14.73 -32.48
CA TRP A 505 -10.52 13.81 -32.49
C TRP A 505 -11.78 14.41 -31.87
N MET A 506 -11.71 15.62 -31.34
CA MET A 506 -12.76 16.25 -30.56
C MET A 506 -13.01 17.69 -30.99
N ASN A 507 -14.24 18.14 -30.77
CA ASN A 507 -14.62 19.53 -30.97
C ASN A 507 -13.94 20.43 -29.91
N SER A 508 -13.69 21.69 -30.27
CA SER A 508 -13.01 22.68 -29.40
C SER A 508 -13.70 22.88 -28.05
N SER A 509 -15.02 22.73 -27.99
CA SER A 509 -15.82 22.84 -26.77
C SER A 509 -15.56 21.71 -25.76
N ALA A 510 -15.11 20.54 -26.20
CA ALA A 510 -14.98 19.34 -25.36
C ALA A 510 -13.54 19.08 -24.85
N ILE A 511 -12.59 19.99 -25.11
CA ILE A 511 -11.17 19.80 -24.73
C ILE A 511 -11.00 19.66 -23.20
N GLY A 512 -11.84 20.32 -22.40
CA GLY A 512 -11.84 20.16 -20.94
C GLY A 512 -12.21 18.74 -20.51
N GLU A 513 -13.17 18.12 -21.18
CA GLU A 513 -13.59 16.74 -20.93
C GLU A 513 -12.51 15.74 -21.32
N LEU A 514 -11.80 15.97 -22.43
CA LEU A 514 -10.66 15.16 -22.85
C LEU A 514 -9.58 15.12 -21.78
N ARG A 515 -9.18 16.28 -21.22
CA ARG A 515 -8.16 16.33 -20.17
C ARG A 515 -8.58 15.57 -18.92
N ARG A 516 -9.87 15.68 -18.53
CA ARG A 516 -10.41 14.93 -17.41
C ARG A 516 -10.40 13.42 -17.68
N ALA A 517 -10.81 13.00 -18.87
CA ALA A 517 -10.78 11.61 -19.31
C ALA A 517 -9.36 11.04 -19.32
N LEU A 518 -8.38 11.79 -19.84
CA LEU A 518 -6.97 11.40 -19.83
C LEU A 518 -6.45 11.26 -18.39
N GLY A 519 -6.74 12.22 -17.51
CA GLY A 519 -6.36 12.13 -16.10
C GLY A 519 -6.98 10.94 -15.37
N ASN A 520 -8.24 10.61 -15.65
CA ASN A 520 -8.91 9.43 -15.10
C ASN A 520 -8.29 8.12 -15.61
N LEU A 521 -8.02 8.03 -16.91
CA LEU A 521 -7.39 6.86 -17.52
C LEU A 521 -5.95 6.64 -17.06
N GLU A 522 -5.22 7.73 -16.81
CA GLU A 522 -3.88 7.72 -16.20
C GLU A 522 -3.96 7.28 -14.73
N ALA A 523 -4.88 7.84 -13.95
CA ALA A 523 -5.09 7.46 -12.55
C ALA A 523 -5.48 5.98 -12.39
N ASN A 524 -6.25 5.45 -13.34
CA ASN A 524 -6.64 4.03 -13.40
C ASN A 524 -5.56 3.13 -14.03
N CYS A 525 -4.40 3.67 -14.39
CA CYS A 525 -3.27 2.95 -15.00
C CYS A 525 -3.62 2.22 -16.32
N ILE A 526 -4.65 2.71 -17.03
CA ILE A 526 -5.07 2.20 -18.34
C ILE A 526 -4.26 2.87 -19.45
N LEU A 527 -4.05 4.18 -19.32
CA LEU A 527 -3.14 4.95 -20.15
C LEU A 527 -1.83 5.18 -19.41
N GLN A 528 -0.72 5.07 -20.13
CA GLN A 528 0.62 5.38 -19.66
C GLN A 528 1.29 6.36 -20.62
N PHE A 529 2.25 7.13 -20.12
CA PHE A 529 3.09 7.93 -20.99
C PHE A 529 3.99 7.02 -21.80
N ALA A 530 3.93 7.16 -23.11
CA ALA A 530 4.80 6.43 -24.00
C ALA A 530 6.24 6.93 -23.89
N GLU A 531 7.15 6.01 -24.17
CA GLU A 531 8.59 6.24 -24.12
C GLU A 531 9.06 7.23 -25.20
N THR A 532 8.29 7.37 -26.29
CA THR A 532 8.52 8.34 -27.35
C THR A 532 7.87 9.68 -27.02
N LYS A 533 8.67 10.75 -27.02
CA LYS A 533 8.17 12.12 -27.00
C LYS A 533 7.97 12.63 -28.42
N THR A 534 7.06 13.59 -28.58
CA THR A 534 6.98 14.36 -29.82
C THR A 534 8.30 15.08 -30.09
N LYS A 535 8.53 15.51 -31.34
CA LYS A 535 9.71 16.32 -31.71
C LYS A 535 9.85 17.57 -30.81
N ASP A 536 8.73 18.07 -30.28
CA ASP A 536 8.65 19.22 -29.37
C ASP A 536 8.86 18.86 -27.88
N GLY A 537 9.25 17.63 -27.55
CA GLY A 537 9.50 17.18 -26.18
C GLY A 537 8.24 16.92 -25.31
N LYS A 538 7.04 17.03 -25.89
CA LYS A 538 5.77 16.75 -25.20
C LYS A 538 5.50 15.24 -25.13
N ASN A 539 4.90 14.83 -24.01
CA ASN A 539 4.56 13.44 -23.73
C ASN A 539 3.51 12.91 -24.72
N GLN A 540 3.63 11.63 -25.07
CA GLN A 540 2.64 10.88 -25.85
C GLN A 540 1.98 9.84 -24.94
N TYR A 541 0.79 9.39 -25.32
CA TYR A 541 0.01 8.42 -24.60
C TYR A 541 -0.01 7.09 -25.33
N GLU A 542 0.08 6.00 -24.59
CA GLU A 542 -0.15 4.65 -25.06
C GLU A 542 -0.99 3.87 -24.04
N LEU A 543 -1.66 2.81 -24.50
CA LEU A 543 -2.36 1.90 -23.59
C LEU A 543 -1.36 1.01 -22.87
N ASN A 544 -1.62 0.76 -21.59
CA ASN A 544 -0.91 -0.27 -20.84
C ASN A 544 -0.95 -1.59 -21.61
N GLN A 545 0.21 -2.22 -21.82
CA GLN A 545 0.34 -3.40 -22.67
C GLN A 545 -0.42 -4.60 -22.14
N ASP A 546 -0.48 -4.79 -20.81
CA ASP A 546 -1.23 -5.89 -20.20
C ASP A 546 -2.74 -5.67 -20.36
N PHE A 547 -3.20 -4.44 -20.14
CA PHE A 547 -4.60 -4.06 -20.39
C PHE A 547 -4.95 -4.23 -21.87
N LYS A 548 -4.07 -3.81 -22.78
CA LYS A 548 -4.24 -3.92 -24.23
C LYS A 548 -4.35 -5.37 -24.68
N ARG A 549 -3.40 -6.23 -24.26
CA ARG A 549 -3.39 -7.67 -24.56
C ARG A 549 -4.61 -8.37 -23.96
N GLY A 550 -4.93 -8.08 -22.70
CA GLY A 550 -6.08 -8.65 -22.01
C GLY A 550 -7.42 -8.26 -22.65
N LEU A 551 -7.60 -6.98 -23.01
CA LEU A 551 -8.81 -6.51 -23.69
C LEU A 551 -8.92 -7.08 -25.11
N PHE A 552 -7.81 -7.18 -25.84
CA PHE A 552 -7.75 -7.77 -27.18
C PHE A 552 -8.13 -9.26 -27.14
N ALA A 553 -7.56 -10.03 -26.21
CA ALA A 553 -7.92 -11.43 -25.98
C ALA A 553 -9.39 -11.58 -25.53
N ALA A 554 -9.92 -10.63 -24.74
CA ALA A 554 -11.30 -10.69 -24.26
C ALA A 554 -12.34 -10.45 -25.38
N LEU A 555 -11.99 -9.58 -26.35
CA LEU A 555 -12.84 -9.20 -27.50
C LEU A 555 -12.75 -10.20 -28.66
N TYR A 556 -11.54 -10.60 -29.06
CA TYR A 556 -11.30 -11.41 -30.25
C TYR A 556 -11.10 -12.90 -29.95
N GLY A 557 -10.86 -13.28 -28.69
CA GLY A 557 -10.53 -14.66 -28.33
C GLY A 557 -9.18 -15.15 -28.85
N VAL A 558 -8.31 -14.22 -29.29
CA VAL A 558 -7.01 -14.50 -29.90
C VAL A 558 -5.90 -13.89 -29.02
N GLY A 559 -4.95 -14.72 -28.57
CA GLY A 559 -3.76 -14.32 -27.82
C GLY A 559 -3.32 -15.37 -26.79
N ASP A 560 -2.01 -15.42 -26.46
CA ASP A 560 -1.37 -16.30 -25.46
C ASP A 560 -1.79 -16.01 -24.00
N VAL A 561 -2.86 -15.25 -23.78
CA VAL A 561 -3.35 -14.91 -22.45
C VAL A 561 -4.42 -15.92 -22.04
N SER A 562 -4.03 -16.90 -21.22
CA SER A 562 -4.98 -17.76 -20.52
C SER A 562 -5.72 -16.93 -19.46
N PHE A 563 -7.02 -16.71 -19.64
CA PHE A 563 -7.85 -16.13 -18.59
C PHE A 563 -8.03 -17.13 -17.44
N ASP A 564 -7.95 -16.67 -16.20
CA ASP A 564 -8.28 -17.49 -15.02
C ASP A 564 -9.69 -18.07 -15.15
N SER A 565 -9.88 -19.28 -14.60
CA SER A 565 -11.15 -19.99 -14.55
C SER A 565 -12.28 -19.07 -14.07
N GLU A 566 -13.20 -18.73 -14.98
CA GLU A 566 -14.36 -17.93 -14.64
C GLU A 566 -15.20 -18.65 -13.57
N LEU A 567 -15.98 -17.87 -12.80
CA LEU A 567 -17.04 -18.43 -11.95
C LEU A 567 -17.92 -19.35 -12.80
N GLU A 568 -17.91 -20.66 -12.52
CA GLU A 568 -18.68 -21.63 -13.30
C GLU A 568 -20.18 -21.30 -13.24
N LEU A 569 -20.67 -20.70 -14.32
CA LEU A 569 -22.10 -20.51 -14.55
C LEU A 569 -22.70 -21.89 -14.80
N CYS A 570 -23.51 -22.38 -13.86
CA CYS A 570 -24.12 -23.71 -13.99
C CYS A 570 -25.26 -23.71 -15.02
N TYR A 571 -26.13 -22.70 -14.98
CA TYR A 571 -27.26 -22.48 -15.89
C TYR A 571 -27.95 -21.13 -15.58
N ASN A 572 -28.83 -20.67 -16.46
CA ASN A 572 -29.76 -19.57 -16.17
C ASN A 572 -31.13 -20.13 -15.75
N ILE A 573 -31.85 -19.50 -14.80
CA ILE A 573 -33.19 -19.93 -14.35
C ILE A 573 -34.15 -20.17 -15.52
N VAL A 574 -34.08 -19.36 -16.59
CA VAL A 574 -34.93 -19.50 -17.78
C VAL A 574 -34.63 -20.78 -18.55
N THR A 575 -33.37 -21.21 -18.59
CA THR A 575 -32.95 -22.47 -19.24
C THR A 575 -33.26 -23.69 -18.38
N ALA A 576 -33.19 -23.59 -17.05
CA ALA A 576 -33.47 -24.70 -16.15
C ALA A 576 -34.96 -25.01 -16.00
N GLN A 577 -35.84 -24.01 -16.09
CA GLN A 577 -37.30 -24.24 -16.07
C GLN A 577 -37.81 -25.07 -17.26
N LYS A 578 -37.04 -25.17 -18.36
CA LYS A 578 -37.35 -26.04 -19.49
C LYS A 578 -36.96 -27.50 -19.27
N ASN A 579 -36.09 -27.78 -18.30
CA ASN A 579 -35.62 -29.12 -17.97
C ASN A 579 -36.40 -29.66 -16.75
N SER A 580 -37.40 -30.49 -17.00
CA SER A 580 -38.27 -31.11 -15.98
C SER A 580 -37.55 -31.99 -14.94
N ASN A 581 -36.27 -32.32 -15.17
CA ASN A 581 -35.47 -33.19 -14.31
C ASN A 581 -34.59 -32.47 -13.27
N MET A 582 -34.62 -31.14 -13.16
CA MET A 582 -33.83 -30.40 -12.15
C MET A 582 -34.63 -30.11 -10.86
N GLN A 583 -33.94 -30.16 -9.71
CA GLN A 583 -34.47 -29.77 -8.39
C GLN A 583 -35.26 -28.45 -8.45
N LYS A 584 -36.33 -28.35 -7.66
CA LYS A 584 -37.23 -27.18 -7.48
C LYS A 584 -36.45 -25.84 -7.50
N VAL A 585 -36.34 -25.24 -8.69
CA VAL A 585 -35.68 -23.95 -8.95
C VAL A 585 -36.57 -22.83 -8.40
N PRO A 586 -36.02 -21.80 -7.73
CA PRO A 586 -36.81 -20.68 -7.23
C PRO A 586 -37.45 -19.88 -8.39
N THR A 587 -38.65 -19.36 -8.17
CA THR A 587 -39.31 -18.51 -9.16
C THR A 587 -38.74 -17.08 -9.14
N VAL A 588 -38.92 -16.34 -10.24
CA VAL A 588 -38.52 -14.93 -10.33
C VAL A 588 -39.21 -14.08 -9.24
N GLU A 589 -40.47 -14.37 -8.93
CA GLU A 589 -41.23 -13.70 -7.88
C GLU A 589 -40.66 -13.97 -6.48
N GLU A 590 -40.23 -15.20 -6.20
CA GLU A 590 -39.58 -15.56 -4.93
C GLU A 590 -38.27 -14.77 -4.73
N LEU A 591 -37.47 -14.60 -5.79
CA LEU A 591 -36.23 -13.82 -5.73
C LEU A 591 -36.48 -12.33 -5.49
N ILE A 592 -37.48 -11.74 -6.16
CA ILE A 592 -37.86 -10.34 -5.97
C ILE A 592 -38.37 -10.11 -4.54
N LYS A 593 -39.25 -10.99 -4.06
CA LYS A 593 -39.77 -10.93 -2.69
C LYS A 593 -38.64 -11.01 -1.66
N HIS A 594 -37.70 -11.94 -1.85
CA HIS A 594 -36.55 -12.09 -0.96
C HIS A 594 -35.70 -10.82 -0.87
N SER A 595 -35.37 -10.21 -2.01
CA SER A 595 -34.58 -8.98 -2.07
C SER A 595 -35.29 -7.82 -1.36
N LYS A 596 -36.61 -7.67 -1.57
CA LYS A 596 -37.43 -6.64 -0.93
C LYS A 596 -37.52 -6.83 0.59
N ASP A 597 -37.82 -8.04 1.06
CA ASP A 597 -37.95 -8.35 2.48
C ASP A 597 -36.63 -8.10 3.24
N LYS A 598 -35.48 -8.39 2.60
CA LYS A 598 -34.15 -8.14 3.18
C LYS A 598 -33.83 -6.66 3.30
N LEU A 599 -34.10 -5.89 2.25
CA LEU A 599 -33.89 -4.45 2.24
C LEU A 599 -34.81 -3.76 3.27
N ASP A 600 -36.09 -4.10 3.28
CA ASP A 600 -37.07 -3.55 4.23
C ASP A 600 -36.69 -3.87 5.69
N PHE A 601 -36.19 -5.08 5.96
CA PHE A 601 -35.67 -5.44 7.27
C PHE A 601 -34.46 -4.58 7.69
N LEU A 602 -33.50 -4.36 6.79
CA LEU A 602 -32.31 -3.54 7.03
C LEU A 602 -32.68 -2.09 7.36
N LEU A 603 -33.66 -1.56 6.64
CA LEU A 603 -34.18 -0.23 6.81
C LEU A 603 -34.96 -0.10 8.14
N LEU A 604 -35.83 -1.07 8.46
CA LEU A 604 -36.55 -1.13 9.73
C LEU A 604 -35.60 -1.25 10.93
N PHE A 605 -34.48 -1.96 10.78
CA PHE A 605 -33.44 -2.08 11.80
C PHE A 605 -32.77 -0.73 12.14
N LEU A 606 -32.58 0.14 11.13
CA LEU A 606 -32.03 1.48 11.32
C LEU A 606 -33.04 2.43 11.95
N VAL A 607 -34.32 2.31 11.62
CA VAL A 607 -35.36 3.23 12.11
C VAL A 607 -35.86 2.85 13.50
N SER A 608 -36.22 1.58 13.73
CA SER A 608 -36.89 1.17 14.97
C SER A 608 -35.92 0.71 16.05
N LYS A 609 -35.84 1.46 17.15
CA LYS A 609 -35.04 1.10 18.34
C LYS A 609 -35.45 -0.24 18.95
N GLN A 610 -36.73 -0.59 18.91
CA GLN A 610 -37.25 -1.85 19.44
C GLN A 610 -36.78 -3.05 18.62
N VAL A 611 -36.87 -2.94 17.29
CA VAL A 611 -36.38 -3.98 16.36
C VAL A 611 -34.87 -4.10 16.50
N ARG A 612 -34.13 -2.99 16.55
CA ARG A 612 -32.67 -2.96 16.73
C ARG A 612 -32.23 -3.74 17.98
N LYS A 613 -32.85 -3.48 19.15
CA LYS A 613 -32.53 -4.19 20.41
C LYS A 613 -32.82 -5.69 20.32
N LYS A 614 -33.95 -6.08 19.73
CA LYS A 614 -34.33 -7.49 19.56
C LYS A 614 -33.38 -8.22 18.59
N THR A 615 -33.04 -7.59 17.45
CA THR A 615 -32.09 -8.11 16.46
C THR A 615 -30.67 -8.28 17.01
N ILE A 616 -30.15 -7.30 17.76
CA ILE A 616 -28.82 -7.41 18.41
C ILE A 616 -28.81 -8.57 19.41
N SER A 617 -29.89 -8.72 20.19
CA SER A 617 -30.04 -9.82 21.15
C SER A 617 -30.11 -11.19 20.46
N ALA A 618 -30.89 -11.31 19.37
CA ALA A 618 -30.97 -12.51 18.55
C ALA A 618 -29.61 -12.88 17.93
N SER A 619 -28.88 -11.88 17.42
CA SER A 619 -27.56 -12.07 16.80
C SER A 619 -26.50 -12.51 17.82
N LYS A 620 -26.52 -11.96 19.03
CA LYS A 620 -25.67 -12.42 20.15
C LYS A 620 -25.98 -13.87 20.55
N LEU A 621 -27.26 -14.23 20.60
CA LEU A 621 -27.70 -15.60 20.92
C LEU A 621 -27.29 -16.60 19.83
N ALA A 622 -27.47 -16.26 18.55
CA ALA A 622 -27.05 -17.08 17.42
C ALA A 622 -25.54 -17.41 17.44
N ARG A 623 -24.69 -16.43 17.78
CA ARG A 623 -23.23 -16.64 17.96
C ARG A 623 -22.91 -17.59 19.11
N ARG A 624 -23.61 -17.47 20.25
CA ARG A 624 -23.43 -18.40 21.38
C ARG A 624 -23.79 -19.83 21.00
N ILE A 625 -24.86 -20.03 20.24
CA ILE A 625 -25.26 -21.35 19.72
C ILE A 625 -24.16 -21.92 18.82
N HIS A 626 -23.63 -21.13 17.89
CA HIS A 626 -22.57 -21.58 16.98
C HIS A 626 -21.27 -21.93 17.74
N LYS A 627 -20.90 -21.14 18.75
CA LYS A 627 -19.71 -21.41 19.59
C LYS A 627 -19.89 -22.68 20.44
N GLN A 628 -21.11 -22.95 20.91
CA GLN A 628 -21.44 -24.17 21.66
C GLN A 628 -21.43 -25.42 20.77
N LYS A 629 -21.99 -25.35 19.56
CA LYS A 629 -21.94 -26.45 18.58
C LYS A 629 -20.51 -26.81 18.16
N ALA A 630 -19.64 -25.80 18.02
CA ALA A 630 -18.23 -26.01 17.69
C ALA A 630 -17.42 -26.66 18.83
N LYS A 631 -17.88 -26.55 20.08
CA LYS A 631 -17.20 -27.10 21.28
C LYS A 631 -17.77 -28.45 21.75
N GLN A 632 -18.58 -29.15 20.93
CA GLN A 632 -19.33 -30.34 21.35
C GLN A 632 -20.06 -30.13 22.69
N GLY A 633 -20.75 -29.00 22.84
CA GLY A 633 -21.45 -28.63 24.08
C GLY A 633 -22.78 -29.39 24.27
N ASN A 634 -23.24 -29.43 25.53
CA ASN A 634 -24.48 -30.08 25.98
C ASN A 634 -25.70 -29.76 25.09
N GLU A 635 -26.23 -30.78 24.40
CA GLU A 635 -27.29 -30.64 23.39
C GLU A 635 -28.57 -30.00 23.95
N SER A 636 -28.94 -30.30 25.20
CA SER A 636 -30.12 -29.74 25.88
C SER A 636 -30.08 -28.20 25.96
N LYS A 637 -28.92 -27.64 26.31
CA LYS A 637 -28.69 -26.18 26.36
C LYS A 637 -28.73 -25.56 24.96
N THR A 638 -28.21 -26.26 23.95
CA THR A 638 -28.27 -25.77 22.57
C THR A 638 -29.70 -25.73 22.04
N ARG A 639 -30.54 -26.72 22.38
CA ARG A 639 -31.95 -26.80 22.01
C ARG A 639 -32.78 -25.70 22.66
N ALA A 640 -32.59 -25.46 23.97
CA ALA A 640 -33.26 -24.36 24.67
C ALA A 640 -32.86 -22.97 24.12
N MET A 641 -31.58 -22.78 23.75
CA MET A 641 -31.14 -21.55 23.09
C MET A 641 -31.71 -21.41 21.67
N GLN A 642 -31.87 -22.50 20.91
CA GLN A 642 -32.50 -22.48 19.59
C GLN A 642 -33.99 -22.11 19.65
N GLU A 643 -34.73 -22.59 20.66
CA GLU A 643 -36.13 -22.20 20.88
C GLU A 643 -36.26 -20.72 21.28
N ARG A 644 -35.34 -20.21 22.10
CA ARG A 644 -35.29 -18.79 22.42
C ARG A 644 -34.95 -17.94 21.19
N LEU A 645 -34.07 -18.44 20.32
CA LEU A 645 -33.75 -17.79 19.05
C LEU A 645 -34.98 -17.77 18.13
N SER A 646 -35.72 -18.88 17.97
CA SER A 646 -36.90 -18.95 17.11
C SER A 646 -38.00 -17.97 17.55
N LYS A 647 -38.21 -17.81 18.86
CA LYS A 647 -39.13 -16.81 19.43
C LYS A 647 -38.71 -15.37 19.12
N LEU A 648 -37.41 -15.07 19.20
CA LEU A 648 -36.87 -13.75 18.87
C LEU A 648 -36.91 -13.48 17.36
N THR A 649 -36.63 -14.49 16.53
CA THR A 649 -36.61 -14.36 15.06
C THR A 649 -37.99 -14.23 14.44
N LYS A 650 -39.06 -14.59 15.16
CA LYS A 650 -40.45 -14.43 14.71
C LYS A 650 -40.83 -12.96 14.45
N TYR A 651 -40.16 -12.02 15.13
CA TYR A 651 -40.44 -10.57 15.02
C TYR A 651 -39.21 -9.74 14.59
N ALA A 652 -38.02 -10.32 14.53
CA ALA A 652 -36.77 -9.61 14.24
C ALA A 652 -35.71 -10.55 13.61
N GLY A 653 -35.22 -10.24 12.41
CA GLY A 653 -34.15 -11.02 11.78
C GLY A 653 -32.80 -10.97 12.51
N THR A 654 -31.82 -11.76 12.05
CA THR A 654 -30.42 -11.75 12.51
C THR A 654 -29.52 -10.96 11.57
N ILE A 655 -28.47 -10.33 12.08
CA ILE A 655 -27.49 -9.54 11.30
C ILE A 655 -26.06 -10.06 11.55
N SER A 656 -25.23 -10.15 10.51
CA SER A 656 -23.82 -10.54 10.65
C SER A 656 -23.01 -9.52 11.45
N LEU A 657 -21.87 -9.97 12.00
CA LEU A 657 -20.91 -9.05 12.62
C LEU A 657 -20.35 -8.05 11.61
N ASP A 658 -20.22 -8.46 10.35
CA ASP A 658 -19.60 -7.64 9.31
C ASP A 658 -20.50 -6.48 8.92
N LEU A 659 -21.79 -6.74 8.71
CA LEU A 659 -22.78 -5.69 8.46
C LEU A 659 -22.92 -4.74 9.64
N LEU A 660 -22.94 -5.25 10.87
CA LEU A 660 -22.98 -4.39 12.06
C LEU A 660 -21.76 -3.46 12.15
N LYS A 661 -20.54 -3.98 11.90
CA LYS A 661 -19.31 -3.18 11.87
C LYS A 661 -19.28 -2.15 10.76
N VAL A 662 -19.91 -2.44 9.62
CA VAL A 662 -20.07 -1.47 8.53
C VAL A 662 -20.99 -0.33 8.96
N LEU A 663 -22.10 -0.64 9.60
CA LEU A 663 -23.05 0.36 10.11
C LEU A 663 -22.43 1.22 11.23
N GLU A 664 -21.66 0.60 12.14
CA GLU A 664 -20.90 1.31 13.19
C GLU A 664 -19.82 2.22 12.59
N ARG A 665 -19.10 1.78 11.54
CA ARG A 665 -18.05 2.59 10.89
C ARG A 665 -18.57 3.93 10.37
N TYR A 666 -19.78 3.93 9.83
CA TYR A 666 -20.42 5.14 9.32
C TYR A 666 -21.30 5.83 10.38
N ASP A 667 -21.15 5.46 11.66
CA ASP A 667 -21.95 5.97 12.78
C ASP A 667 -23.48 5.85 12.56
N MET A 668 -23.93 4.93 11.70
CA MET A 668 -25.36 4.69 11.48
C MET A 668 -25.99 4.03 12.72
N VAL A 669 -25.19 3.30 13.49
CA VAL A 669 -25.55 2.70 14.78
C VAL A 669 -24.46 3.06 15.78
N SER A 670 -24.82 3.76 16.85
CA SER A 670 -23.92 4.03 17.97
C SER A 670 -24.01 2.92 19.02
N ASP A 671 -22.84 2.42 19.45
CA ASP A 671 -22.76 1.55 20.61
C ASP A 671 -23.00 2.41 21.85
N ALA A 672 -24.05 2.09 22.61
CA ALA A 672 -24.55 2.87 23.75
C ALA A 672 -23.58 2.94 24.97
N LYS A 673 -22.28 2.68 24.78
CA LYS A 673 -21.28 2.64 25.86
C LYS A 673 -20.44 3.90 26.02
N GLY A 674 -20.58 4.91 25.17
CA GLY A 674 -19.67 6.07 25.13
C GLY A 674 -20.29 7.46 25.34
N VAL A 675 -21.61 7.60 25.49
CA VAL A 675 -22.26 8.92 25.57
C VAL A 675 -23.27 8.96 26.72
N GLU A 676 -22.75 8.95 27.95
CA GLU A 676 -23.50 9.44 29.13
C GLU A 676 -23.06 10.84 29.56
N SER A 677 -22.07 11.45 28.88
CA SER A 677 -21.62 12.82 29.16
C SER A 677 -21.94 13.74 27.99
N LEU A 678 -23.18 14.22 27.91
CA LEU A 678 -23.58 15.54 27.41
C LEU A 678 -25.11 15.57 27.39
N GLY A 679 -25.68 16.47 28.19
CA GLY A 679 -27.09 16.49 28.53
C GLY A 679 -28.05 16.62 27.34
N GLN A 680 -29.22 16.03 27.53
CA GLN A 680 -30.49 16.38 26.89
C GLN A 680 -30.52 16.42 25.35
N ALA A 681 -30.76 15.25 24.75
CA ALA A 681 -31.59 15.14 23.55
C ALA A 681 -32.47 13.88 23.66
N GLN A 682 -33.44 13.91 24.57
CA GLN A 682 -34.55 12.95 24.57
C GLN A 682 -35.37 13.19 23.28
N GLY A 683 -35.15 12.37 22.25
CA GLY A 683 -36.01 12.39 21.05
C GLY A 683 -35.40 11.89 19.74
N ALA A 684 -34.07 11.79 19.59
CA ALA A 684 -33.51 11.34 18.32
C ALA A 684 -33.52 9.79 18.19
N GLU A 685 -34.53 9.25 17.50
CA GLU A 685 -34.73 7.81 17.26
C GLU A 685 -33.70 7.17 16.29
N MET A 686 -32.99 7.98 15.49
CA MET A 686 -32.10 7.53 14.42
C MET A 686 -30.84 8.42 14.29
N SER A 687 -29.70 7.83 13.91
CA SER A 687 -28.45 8.57 13.71
C SER A 687 -28.52 9.50 12.50
N ARG A 688 -27.86 10.67 12.58
CA ARG A 688 -27.69 11.63 11.47
C ARG A 688 -27.19 10.95 10.18
N GLN A 689 -26.15 10.12 10.30
CA GLN A 689 -25.60 9.43 9.12
C GLN A 689 -26.56 8.38 8.55
N ALA A 690 -27.35 7.71 9.40
CA ALA A 690 -28.35 6.75 8.96
C ALA A 690 -29.47 7.45 8.16
N LEU A 691 -29.97 8.58 8.65
CA LEU A 691 -30.94 9.42 7.94
C LEU A 691 -30.43 9.91 6.58
N SER A 692 -29.22 10.47 6.56
CA SER A 692 -28.61 10.93 5.31
C SER A 692 -28.42 9.80 4.30
N TRP A 693 -28.12 8.58 4.77
CA TRP A 693 -28.02 7.39 3.93
C TRP A 693 -29.38 6.92 3.40
N LEU A 694 -30.43 6.93 4.24
CA LEU A 694 -31.80 6.56 3.86
C LEU A 694 -32.38 7.46 2.75
N LEU A 695 -31.96 8.72 2.68
CA LEU A 695 -32.41 9.67 1.67
C LEU A 695 -31.69 9.51 0.31
N LYS A 696 -30.63 8.71 0.24
CA LYS A 696 -29.92 8.42 -1.02
C LYS A 696 -30.68 7.40 -1.86
N GLY A 697 -30.40 7.36 -3.16
CA GLY A 697 -30.90 6.30 -4.04
C GLY A 697 -30.37 4.92 -3.63
N VAL A 698 -31.12 3.86 -3.96
CA VAL A 698 -30.81 2.46 -3.62
C VAL A 698 -29.40 2.04 -4.06
N TYR A 699 -28.98 2.50 -5.25
CA TYR A 699 -27.61 2.30 -5.76
C TYR A 699 -26.54 2.84 -4.80
N SER A 700 -26.66 4.12 -4.42
CA SER A 700 -25.70 4.75 -3.51
C SER A 700 -25.74 4.13 -2.12
N GLN A 701 -26.92 3.72 -1.66
CA GLN A 701 -27.10 3.04 -0.38
C GLN A 701 -26.26 1.75 -0.32
N ILE A 702 -26.44 0.86 -1.31
CA ILE A 702 -25.74 -0.42 -1.41
C ILE A 702 -24.24 -0.22 -1.62
N THR A 703 -23.85 0.74 -2.47
CA THR A 703 -22.44 1.04 -2.75
C THR A 703 -21.70 1.48 -1.48
N ILE A 704 -22.30 2.33 -0.64
CA ILE A 704 -21.71 2.75 0.64
C ILE A 704 -21.47 1.56 1.57
N LEU A 705 -22.42 0.62 1.63
CA LEU A 705 -22.28 -0.59 2.45
C LEU A 705 -21.18 -1.53 1.92
N LEU A 706 -21.09 -1.73 0.60
CA LEU A 706 -20.04 -2.53 -0.04
C LEU A 706 -18.65 -1.91 0.15
N VAL A 707 -18.52 -0.60 -0.07
CA VAL A 707 -17.26 0.14 0.18
C VAL A 707 -16.88 0.08 1.65
N GLY A 708 -17.85 0.21 2.56
CA GLY A 708 -17.63 0.04 3.99
C GLY A 708 -17.13 -1.35 4.36
N TYR A 709 -17.69 -2.39 3.73
CA TYR A 709 -17.26 -3.77 3.91
C TYR A 709 -15.81 -3.97 3.45
N LEU A 710 -15.46 -3.49 2.25
CA LEU A 710 -14.09 -3.54 1.72
C LEU A 710 -13.11 -2.75 2.62
N ALA A 711 -13.51 -1.58 3.12
CA ALA A 711 -12.69 -0.79 4.02
C ALA A 711 -12.48 -1.46 5.39
N ASN A 712 -13.45 -2.24 5.87
CA ASN A 712 -13.32 -3.05 7.09
C ASN A 712 -12.41 -4.27 6.89
N LEU A 713 -12.43 -4.86 5.70
CA LEU A 713 -11.46 -5.90 5.31
C LEU A 713 -10.04 -5.34 5.26
N LYS A 714 -9.83 -4.17 4.65
CA LYS A 714 -8.52 -3.51 4.58
C LYS A 714 -7.91 -3.20 5.97
N GLN A 715 -8.74 -2.86 6.95
CA GLN A 715 -8.28 -2.58 8.32
C GLN A 715 -8.11 -3.84 9.19
N GLY A 716 -8.36 -5.04 8.65
CA GLY A 716 -8.27 -6.29 9.41
C GLY A 716 -9.31 -6.44 10.52
N LYS A 717 -10.24 -5.48 10.66
CA LYS A 717 -11.30 -5.50 11.69
C LYS A 717 -12.39 -6.53 11.39
N GLY A 718 -12.32 -7.23 10.26
CA GLY A 718 -13.25 -8.28 9.89
C GLY A 718 -12.89 -9.64 10.49
N GLY A 719 -13.07 -9.84 11.81
CA GLY A 719 -13.28 -11.15 12.49
C GLY A 719 -12.79 -12.45 11.82
N ILE A 720 -11.56 -12.49 11.32
CA ILE A 720 -10.86 -13.73 10.97
C ILE A 720 -10.58 -14.43 12.32
N ALA A 721 -10.65 -15.76 12.36
CA ALA A 721 -10.54 -16.56 13.58
C ALA A 721 -9.44 -16.01 14.51
N ALA A 722 -9.87 -15.42 15.64
CA ALA A 722 -9.04 -14.66 16.57
C ALA A 722 -7.78 -15.44 17.01
N THR A 723 -7.86 -16.77 17.00
CA THR A 723 -6.78 -17.66 17.43
C THR A 723 -5.53 -17.59 16.55
N LYS A 724 -5.65 -17.39 15.22
CA LYS A 724 -4.46 -17.18 14.34
C LYS A 724 -4.16 -15.71 14.06
N TRP A 725 -5.16 -14.84 14.23
CA TRP A 725 -5.04 -13.41 13.93
C TRP A 725 -4.23 -12.66 14.99
N ASP A 726 -4.31 -13.07 16.25
CA ASP A 726 -3.58 -12.41 17.34
C ASP A 726 -2.10 -12.83 17.38
N GLU A 727 -1.77 -14.04 16.92
CA GLU A 727 -0.41 -14.60 16.84
C GLU A 727 0.38 -14.19 15.58
N ALA A 728 -0.31 -13.75 14.51
CA ALA A 728 0.33 -13.36 13.25
C ALA A 728 1.13 -12.06 13.36
N SER A 729 2.22 -11.93 12.58
CA SER A 729 3.00 -10.69 12.50
C SER A 729 2.20 -9.54 11.87
N SER A 730 2.60 -8.28 12.08
CA SER A 730 1.91 -7.11 11.50
C SER A 730 1.84 -7.17 9.97
N LEU A 731 2.86 -7.77 9.34
CA LEU A 731 2.96 -7.94 7.89
C LEU A 731 2.06 -9.07 7.38
N GLU A 732 2.00 -10.22 8.07
CA GLU A 732 1.09 -11.32 7.74
C GLU A 732 -0.38 -10.88 7.81
N LYS A 733 -0.73 -10.04 8.80
CA LYS A 733 -2.07 -9.44 8.88
C LYS A 733 -2.34 -8.54 7.66
N SER A 734 -1.37 -7.71 7.26
CA SER A 734 -1.49 -6.88 6.05
C SER A 734 -1.69 -7.73 4.79
N GLN A 735 -0.99 -8.86 4.66
CA GLN A 735 -1.07 -9.72 3.48
C GLN A 735 -2.38 -10.49 3.39
N ILE A 736 -2.82 -11.09 4.50
CA ILE A 736 -4.12 -11.76 4.57
C ILE A 736 -5.25 -10.78 4.23
N THR A 737 -5.11 -9.51 4.63
CA THR A 737 -6.09 -8.47 4.29
C THR A 737 -6.06 -8.06 2.83
N THR A 738 -4.89 -7.83 2.23
CA THR A 738 -4.78 -7.49 0.80
C THR A 738 -5.26 -8.64 -0.07
N ARG A 739 -4.89 -9.89 0.24
CA ARG A 739 -5.37 -11.07 -0.47
C ARG A 739 -6.88 -11.23 -0.37
N SER A 740 -7.43 -11.15 0.84
CA SER A 740 -8.89 -11.21 1.05
C SER A 740 -9.60 -10.08 0.31
N LEU A 741 -9.00 -8.88 0.25
CA LEU A 741 -9.54 -7.74 -0.48
C LEU A 741 -9.59 -8.02 -1.99
N ILE A 742 -8.49 -8.50 -2.58
CA ILE A 742 -8.40 -8.82 -4.02
C ILE A 742 -9.43 -9.90 -4.39
N GLU A 743 -9.47 -11.01 -3.64
CA GLU A 743 -10.42 -12.11 -3.87
C GLU A 743 -11.89 -11.63 -3.79
N THR A 744 -12.18 -10.71 -2.87
CA THR A 744 -13.51 -10.12 -2.67
C THR A 744 -13.89 -9.17 -3.81
N VAL A 745 -12.97 -8.30 -4.22
CA VAL A 745 -13.19 -7.36 -5.34
C VAL A 745 -13.37 -8.11 -6.66
N GLN A 746 -12.56 -9.13 -6.90
CA GLN A 746 -12.69 -10.01 -8.07
C GLN A 746 -14.08 -10.64 -8.13
N LEU A 747 -14.57 -11.21 -7.02
CA LEU A 747 -15.91 -11.79 -6.97
C LEU A 747 -17.02 -10.75 -7.23
N LEU A 748 -16.92 -9.55 -6.66
CA LEU A 748 -17.89 -8.48 -6.90
C LEU A 748 -17.91 -8.06 -8.38
N LEU A 749 -16.73 -7.94 -9.01
CA LEU A 749 -16.62 -7.60 -10.42
C LEU A 749 -17.16 -8.72 -11.31
N CYS A 750 -16.93 -9.99 -10.97
CA CYS A 750 -17.55 -11.13 -11.66
C CYS A 750 -19.08 -11.09 -11.54
N LEU A 751 -19.61 -10.90 -10.33
CA LEU A 751 -21.05 -10.85 -10.08
C LEU A 751 -21.73 -9.66 -10.74
N SER A 752 -21.02 -8.55 -10.96
CA SER A 752 -21.58 -7.40 -11.69
C SER A 752 -22.02 -7.73 -13.13
N GLN A 753 -21.53 -8.84 -13.70
CA GLN A 753 -21.88 -9.29 -15.05
C GLN A 753 -23.01 -10.31 -15.07
N ALA A 754 -23.39 -10.84 -13.90
CA ALA A 754 -24.43 -11.83 -13.78
C ALA A 754 -25.79 -11.20 -14.11
N ARG A 755 -26.59 -11.94 -14.86
CA ARG A 755 -28.00 -11.59 -15.13
C ARG A 755 -28.85 -12.00 -13.93
N PHE A 756 -29.99 -11.33 -13.81
CA PHE A 756 -30.99 -11.73 -12.83
C PHE A 756 -31.37 -13.21 -13.04
N GLY A 757 -31.23 -14.01 -11.99
CA GLY A 757 -31.52 -15.45 -12.03
C GLY A 757 -30.39 -16.34 -12.54
N ASP A 758 -29.17 -15.84 -12.75
CA ASP A 758 -28.02 -16.70 -13.04
C ASP A 758 -27.64 -17.55 -11.82
N CYS A 759 -27.27 -18.81 -12.06
CA CYS A 759 -26.94 -19.81 -11.05
C CYS A 759 -25.44 -20.12 -11.04
N PHE A 760 -24.81 -19.98 -9.88
CA PHE A 760 -23.38 -20.20 -9.67
C PHE A 760 -23.11 -21.29 -8.63
N SER A 761 -22.05 -22.06 -8.88
CA SER A 761 -21.55 -23.06 -7.92
C SER A 761 -20.72 -22.38 -6.81
N LEU A 762 -21.02 -22.72 -5.55
CA LEU A 762 -20.21 -22.27 -4.40
C LEU A 762 -19.01 -23.20 -4.11
N LYS A 763 -18.81 -24.29 -4.87
CA LYS A 763 -17.80 -25.33 -4.58
C LYS A 763 -16.36 -24.85 -4.77
N SER A 764 -16.13 -23.93 -5.72
CA SER A 764 -14.81 -23.42 -6.10
C SER A 764 -14.42 -22.12 -5.40
N LEU A 765 -15.27 -21.56 -4.53
CA LEU A 765 -15.05 -20.25 -3.91
C LEU A 765 -14.13 -20.30 -2.68
N THR A 766 -13.30 -19.27 -2.51
CA THR A 766 -12.43 -19.11 -1.35
C THR A 766 -13.22 -18.79 -0.06
N LYS A 767 -12.58 -18.89 1.10
CA LYS A 767 -13.21 -18.53 2.39
C LYS A 767 -13.64 -17.06 2.45
N ALA A 768 -12.86 -16.15 1.85
CA ALA A 768 -13.18 -14.72 1.77
C ALA A 768 -14.38 -14.48 0.84
N GLN A 769 -14.40 -15.16 -0.30
CA GLN A 769 -15.51 -15.14 -1.27
C GLN A 769 -16.82 -15.66 -0.69
N ILE A 770 -16.79 -16.81 0.02
CA ILE A 770 -17.98 -17.36 0.70
C ILE A 770 -18.49 -16.39 1.78
N ARG A 771 -17.60 -15.70 2.48
CA ARG A 771 -17.97 -14.67 3.46
C ARG A 771 -18.65 -13.48 2.79
N LEU A 772 -18.15 -13.02 1.65
CA LEU A 772 -18.80 -12.01 0.83
C LEU A 772 -20.18 -12.47 0.35
N CYS A 773 -20.34 -13.71 -0.13
CA CYS A 773 -21.65 -14.24 -0.53
C CYS A 773 -22.67 -14.19 0.62
N LYS A 774 -22.26 -14.46 1.86
CA LYS A 774 -23.12 -14.31 3.05
C LYS A 774 -23.50 -12.85 3.29
N PHE A 775 -22.56 -11.92 3.10
CA PHE A 775 -22.83 -10.50 3.20
C PHE A 775 -23.82 -10.02 2.12
N LEU A 776 -23.64 -10.44 0.86
CA LEU A 776 -24.54 -10.14 -0.24
C LEU A 776 -25.96 -10.74 -0.05
N PHE A 777 -26.06 -11.91 0.58
CA PHE A 777 -27.34 -12.50 0.97
C PHE A 777 -28.07 -11.68 2.04
N GLU A 778 -27.34 -11.09 3.00
CA GLU A 778 -27.95 -10.19 3.99
C GLU A 778 -28.45 -8.88 3.37
N LEU A 779 -27.76 -8.38 2.33
CA LEU A 779 -28.20 -7.23 1.54
C LEU A 779 -29.35 -7.55 0.57
N GLY A 780 -29.68 -8.83 0.35
CA GLY A 780 -30.71 -9.25 -0.60
C GLY A 780 -30.30 -9.17 -2.08
N LEU A 781 -28.98 -9.19 -2.36
CA LEU A 781 -28.41 -9.18 -3.71
C LEU A 781 -28.25 -10.59 -4.30
N VAL A 782 -28.23 -11.58 -3.42
CA VAL A 782 -27.97 -12.99 -3.74
C VAL A 782 -28.94 -13.87 -2.94
N TYR A 783 -29.41 -14.96 -3.54
CA TYR A 783 -30.26 -15.95 -2.89
C TYR A 783 -29.65 -17.35 -2.93
N TYR A 784 -29.70 -18.10 -1.83
CA TYR A 784 -29.42 -19.54 -1.81
C TYR A 784 -30.34 -20.23 -0.80
N LYS A 785 -30.82 -21.43 -1.13
CA LYS A 785 -31.72 -22.20 -0.26
C LYS A 785 -30.97 -22.91 0.87
N THR A 786 -29.75 -23.36 0.58
CA THR A 786 -28.82 -23.97 1.54
C THR A 786 -27.43 -23.37 1.35
N ILE A 787 -26.67 -23.19 2.44
CA ILE A 787 -25.33 -22.56 2.40
C ILE A 787 -24.34 -23.33 1.51
N LYS A 788 -24.57 -24.62 1.27
CA LYS A 788 -23.77 -25.48 0.38
C LYS A 788 -24.40 -25.67 -1.02
N GLY A 789 -25.55 -25.06 -1.27
CA GLY A 789 -26.30 -25.18 -2.52
C GLY A 789 -25.88 -24.16 -3.58
N PRO A 790 -26.51 -24.20 -4.76
CA PRO A 790 -26.29 -23.19 -5.80
C PRO A 790 -26.72 -21.80 -5.34
N MET A 791 -26.00 -20.80 -5.83
CA MET A 791 -26.23 -19.38 -5.56
C MET A 791 -26.93 -18.73 -6.74
N TYR A 792 -28.03 -18.04 -6.50
CA TYR A 792 -28.81 -17.33 -7.51
C TYR A 792 -28.59 -15.83 -7.40
N ALA A 793 -28.25 -15.18 -8.51
CA ALA A 793 -28.17 -13.73 -8.61
C ALA A 793 -29.58 -13.11 -8.56
N CYS A 794 -29.78 -12.12 -7.68
CA CYS A 794 -30.99 -11.30 -7.68
C CYS A 794 -30.72 -10.05 -8.56
N ASP A 795 -30.99 -8.86 -8.04
CA ASP A 795 -30.75 -7.61 -8.77
C ASP A 795 -29.37 -7.03 -8.45
N LEU A 796 -28.39 -7.36 -9.29
CA LEU A 796 -27.00 -6.90 -9.15
C LEU A 796 -26.72 -5.60 -9.90
N SER A 797 -27.74 -5.01 -10.56
CA SER A 797 -27.64 -3.73 -11.27
C SER A 797 -27.24 -2.57 -10.35
N TYR A 798 -27.36 -2.74 -9.04
CA TYR A 798 -26.95 -1.77 -8.02
C TYR A 798 -25.43 -1.74 -7.75
N ILE A 799 -24.62 -2.62 -8.34
CA ILE A 799 -23.18 -2.72 -8.05
C ILE A 799 -22.34 -1.87 -9.02
N ILE A 800 -22.66 -1.86 -10.32
CA ILE A 800 -21.95 -1.03 -11.33
C ILE A 800 -22.99 -0.32 -12.22
N PRO A 801 -22.99 1.03 -12.29
CA PRO A 801 -23.94 1.78 -13.07
C PRO A 801 -23.42 1.87 -14.51
N GLY A 802 -23.45 0.73 -15.21
CA GLY A 802 -23.02 0.64 -16.61
C GLY A 802 -24.16 0.08 -17.44
N GLN A 803 -25.04 0.96 -17.94
CA GLN A 803 -25.93 0.71 -19.08
C GLN A 803 -26.63 -0.67 -19.15
N ALA A 804 -27.04 -1.24 -18.01
CA ALA A 804 -27.91 -2.42 -17.97
C ALA A 804 -29.32 -2.16 -18.54
N GLN A 805 -29.58 -0.96 -19.06
CA GLN A 805 -30.75 -0.65 -19.88
C GLN A 805 -30.70 -1.30 -21.27
N TYR A 806 -29.53 -1.58 -21.85
CA TYR A 806 -29.43 -2.01 -23.25
C TYR A 806 -29.52 -3.52 -23.50
N TYR A 807 -29.23 -4.38 -22.51
CA TYR A 807 -29.28 -5.85 -22.70
C TYR A 807 -30.43 -6.56 -21.96
N CYS A 808 -31.17 -5.83 -21.11
CA CYS A 808 -32.32 -6.36 -20.36
C CYS A 808 -33.66 -5.89 -20.96
N GLY A 809 -33.74 -5.80 -22.29
CA GLY A 809 -34.94 -5.35 -23.01
C GLY A 809 -36.21 -6.09 -22.58
N ASN A 810 -36.16 -7.40 -22.32
CA ASN A 810 -37.39 -8.14 -21.97
C ASN A 810 -37.69 -8.24 -20.46
N VAL A 811 -36.71 -8.02 -19.58
CA VAL A 811 -36.93 -8.09 -18.12
C VAL A 811 -37.31 -6.72 -17.55
N LEU A 812 -36.82 -5.63 -18.14
CA LEU A 812 -37.30 -4.28 -17.83
C LEU A 812 -38.75 -4.07 -18.32
N TYR A 813 -39.19 -4.75 -19.38
CA TYR A 813 -40.60 -4.78 -19.80
C TYR A 813 -41.51 -5.57 -18.84
N ALA A 814 -41.00 -6.61 -18.17
CA ALA A 814 -41.72 -7.27 -17.08
C ALA A 814 -41.72 -6.40 -15.82
N ARG A 815 -40.66 -5.61 -15.60
CA ARG A 815 -40.54 -4.68 -14.48
C ARG A 815 -41.47 -3.48 -14.62
N SER A 816 -41.63 -2.90 -15.81
CA SER A 816 -42.61 -1.83 -16.07
C SER A 816 -44.04 -2.34 -15.95
N ASN A 817 -44.36 -3.52 -16.50
CA ASN A 817 -45.73 -4.04 -16.46
C ASN A 817 -46.18 -4.57 -15.08
N VAL A 818 -45.25 -5.01 -14.21
CA VAL A 818 -45.60 -5.43 -12.83
C VAL A 818 -45.52 -4.26 -11.84
N HIS A 819 -44.63 -3.27 -12.03
CA HIS A 819 -44.53 -2.12 -11.13
C HIS A 819 -45.50 -0.97 -11.43
N ASP A 820 -45.97 -0.76 -12.66
CA ASP A 820 -46.81 0.41 -12.95
C ASP A 820 -48.25 0.29 -12.45
N LYS A 821 -48.74 -0.91 -12.16
CA LYS A 821 -50.15 -1.05 -11.80
C LYS A 821 -50.47 -0.88 -10.32
N LYS A 822 -49.59 -1.14 -9.33
CA LYS A 822 -50.06 -1.07 -7.91
C LYS A 822 -49.15 -0.58 -6.75
N ASP A 823 -47.81 -0.58 -6.77
CA ASP A 823 -47.09 -0.48 -5.46
C ASP A 823 -45.77 0.33 -5.40
N GLY A 824 -45.49 1.21 -6.36
CA GLY A 824 -44.41 2.19 -6.22
C GLY A 824 -44.87 3.39 -5.39
N GLY A 825 -44.26 3.65 -4.23
CA GLY A 825 -44.59 4.81 -3.40
C GLY A 825 -44.47 6.14 -4.17
N ARG A 826 -45.61 6.75 -4.55
CA ARG A 826 -45.66 7.98 -5.37
C ARG A 826 -45.67 9.21 -4.46
N ILE A 827 -44.75 10.16 -4.66
CA ILE A 827 -44.71 11.42 -3.89
C ILE A 827 -45.10 12.59 -4.79
N ILE A 828 -46.08 13.38 -4.36
CA ILE A 828 -46.51 14.63 -5.01
C ILE A 828 -46.26 15.77 -4.03
N VAL A 829 -45.53 16.79 -4.48
CA VAL A 829 -45.26 18.03 -3.72
C VAL A 829 -45.96 19.18 -4.43
N GLN A 830 -46.83 19.88 -3.72
CA GLN A 830 -47.57 21.03 -4.25
C GLN A 830 -46.91 22.35 -3.87
N SER A 831 -47.25 23.43 -4.58
CA SER A 831 -46.74 24.79 -4.34
C SER A 831 -47.14 25.36 -2.97
N ASN A 832 -48.16 24.79 -2.33
CA ASN A 832 -48.65 25.13 -0.98
C ASN A 832 -47.94 24.33 0.14
N PHE A 833 -46.78 23.72 -0.14
CA PHE A 833 -45.98 22.93 0.81
C PHE A 833 -46.63 21.62 1.29
N LYS A 834 -47.78 21.22 0.72
CA LYS A 834 -48.38 19.90 0.99
C LYS A 834 -47.67 18.81 0.21
N VAL A 835 -47.43 17.70 0.89
CA VAL A 835 -46.79 16.49 0.35
C VAL A 835 -47.77 15.33 0.49
N TYR A 836 -48.15 14.75 -0.64
CA TYR A 836 -49.02 13.58 -0.71
C TYR A 836 -48.16 12.37 -1.08
N VAL A 837 -48.15 11.36 -0.24
CA VAL A 837 -47.38 10.13 -0.48
C VAL A 837 -48.28 8.93 -0.51
N TYR A 838 -48.35 8.28 -1.67
CA TYR A 838 -49.08 7.05 -1.84
C TYR A 838 -48.22 5.86 -1.44
N THR A 839 -48.17 5.53 -0.16
CA THR A 839 -47.37 4.41 0.32
C THR A 839 -48.03 3.70 1.50
N ALA A 840 -48.02 2.37 1.47
CA ALA A 840 -48.34 1.54 2.61
C ALA A 840 -47.08 1.18 3.44
N SER A 841 -45.89 1.57 2.97
CA SER A 841 -44.63 1.23 3.63
C SER A 841 -44.42 2.08 4.88
N GLU A 842 -44.46 1.45 6.06
CA GLU A 842 -44.18 2.11 7.34
C GLU A 842 -42.83 2.83 7.36
N LEU A 843 -41.87 2.32 6.60
CA LEU A 843 -40.55 2.94 6.45
C LEU A 843 -40.65 4.33 5.80
N GLN A 844 -41.29 4.42 4.64
CA GLN A 844 -41.39 5.68 3.90
C GLN A 844 -42.15 6.71 4.74
N ILE A 845 -43.15 6.26 5.51
CA ILE A 845 -43.90 7.09 6.45
C ILE A 845 -42.99 7.63 7.56
N SER A 846 -42.11 6.79 8.12
CA SER A 846 -41.16 7.22 9.16
C SER A 846 -40.07 8.18 8.64
N VAL A 847 -39.60 7.99 7.39
CA VAL A 847 -38.69 8.96 6.75
C VAL A 847 -39.41 10.29 6.52
N LEU A 848 -40.67 10.25 6.07
CA LEU A 848 -41.49 11.43 5.86
C LEU A 848 -41.82 12.18 7.16
N SER A 849 -42.11 11.48 8.27
CA SER A 849 -42.37 12.13 9.55
C SER A 849 -41.18 12.92 10.09
N HIS A 850 -39.98 12.63 9.60
CA HIS A 850 -38.77 13.35 10.00
C HIS A 850 -38.55 14.64 9.19
N ILE A 851 -39.19 14.77 8.02
CA ILE A 851 -39.05 15.92 7.10
C ILE A 851 -40.30 16.80 7.14
N CYS A 852 -41.47 16.18 7.24
CA CYS A 852 -42.79 16.80 7.17
C CYS A 852 -43.58 16.52 8.45
N GLU A 853 -44.45 17.45 8.81
CA GLU A 853 -45.49 17.21 9.81
C GLU A 853 -46.63 16.41 9.18
N LEU A 854 -46.93 15.22 9.71
CA LEU A 854 -47.97 14.35 9.17
C LEU A 854 -49.36 14.80 9.65
N GLN A 855 -50.24 15.14 8.71
CA GLN A 855 -51.62 15.59 9.02
C GLN A 855 -52.63 14.45 8.99
N ALA A 856 -52.49 13.52 8.03
CA ALA A 856 -53.43 12.40 7.88
C ALA A 856 -52.72 11.15 7.37
N ARG A 857 -53.16 9.99 7.87
CA ARG A 857 -52.72 8.67 7.41
C ARG A 857 -53.93 7.81 7.09
N THR A 858 -54.00 7.35 5.84
CA THR A 858 -54.92 6.32 5.35
C THR A 858 -54.12 5.07 4.96
N PRO A 859 -54.73 3.92 4.63
CA PRO A 859 -54.00 2.69 4.33
C PRO A 859 -52.94 2.83 3.22
N ASN A 860 -53.22 3.65 2.20
CA ASN A 860 -52.35 3.80 1.02
C ASN A 860 -51.97 5.24 0.70
N LEU A 861 -52.38 6.23 1.51
CA LEU A 861 -52.06 7.65 1.32
C LEU A 861 -51.72 8.30 2.65
N VAL A 862 -50.59 8.99 2.68
CA VAL A 862 -50.14 9.83 3.78
C VAL A 862 -50.06 11.27 3.29
N VAL A 863 -50.62 12.19 4.07
CA VAL A 863 -50.58 13.63 3.80
C VAL A 863 -49.70 14.29 4.84
N GLY A 864 -48.67 14.99 4.39
CA GLY A 864 -47.78 15.79 5.24
C GLY A 864 -47.66 17.23 4.76
N VAL A 865 -47.17 18.11 5.62
CA VAL A 865 -46.89 19.51 5.31
C VAL A 865 -45.42 19.81 5.63
N LEU A 866 -44.74 20.50 4.72
CA LEU A 866 -43.40 21.04 4.95
C LEU A 866 -43.53 22.36 5.71
N THR A 867 -43.30 22.33 7.02
CA THR A 867 -43.27 23.53 7.86
C THR A 867 -41.82 23.95 8.11
N ARG A 868 -41.63 25.21 8.50
CA ARG A 868 -40.32 25.72 8.88
C ARG A 868 -39.71 24.88 10.00
N ASP A 869 -40.51 24.56 11.02
CA ASP A 869 -40.05 23.82 12.20
C ASP A 869 -39.72 22.36 11.87
N SER A 870 -40.50 21.71 10.97
CA SER A 870 -40.21 20.34 10.55
C SER A 870 -38.89 20.26 9.78
N VAL A 871 -38.69 21.17 8.82
CA VAL A 871 -37.47 21.20 8.00
C VAL A 871 -36.26 21.66 8.82
N GLN A 872 -36.41 22.62 9.74
CA GLN A 872 -35.34 22.97 10.68
C GLN A 872 -35.02 21.83 11.66
N GLY A 873 -36.00 21.03 12.08
CA GLY A 873 -35.79 19.79 12.82
C GLY A 873 -34.94 18.79 12.02
N ALA A 874 -35.27 18.60 10.75
CA ALA A 874 -34.48 17.78 9.82
C ALA A 874 -33.06 18.33 9.66
N PHE A 875 -32.88 19.65 9.55
CA PHE A 875 -31.57 20.29 9.49
C PHE A 875 -30.79 20.12 10.79
N LYS A 876 -31.40 20.24 11.97
CA LYS A 876 -30.73 19.96 13.26
C LYS A 876 -30.21 18.53 13.30
N SER A 877 -30.97 17.58 12.76
CA SER A 877 -30.51 16.20 12.57
C SER A 877 -29.45 16.05 11.47
N GLY A 878 -29.22 17.10 10.68
CA GLY A 878 -28.03 17.28 9.86
C GLY A 878 -28.16 16.82 8.40
N ILE A 879 -29.40 16.72 7.93
CA ILE A 879 -29.81 16.58 6.53
C ILE A 879 -29.60 17.93 5.83
N THR A 880 -29.21 17.94 4.55
CA THR A 880 -29.08 19.18 3.76
C THR A 880 -30.32 19.45 2.90
N SER A 881 -30.53 20.69 2.47
CA SER A 881 -31.63 21.06 1.55
C SER A 881 -31.62 20.18 0.29
N ASP A 882 -30.45 20.04 -0.34
CA ASP A 882 -30.23 19.19 -1.52
C ASP A 882 -30.68 17.75 -1.33
N GLN A 883 -30.48 17.17 -0.14
CA GLN A 883 -30.86 15.79 0.13
C GLN A 883 -32.38 15.63 0.19
N ILE A 884 -33.07 16.60 0.80
CA ILE A 884 -34.54 16.63 0.87
C ILE A 884 -35.13 16.80 -0.54
N ILE A 885 -34.57 17.71 -1.33
CA ILE A 885 -35.01 17.98 -2.71
C ILE A 885 -34.78 16.74 -3.58
N ARG A 886 -33.60 16.12 -3.53
CA ARG A 886 -33.31 14.89 -4.27
C ARG A 886 -34.23 13.74 -3.88
N PHE A 887 -34.56 13.61 -2.59
CA PHE A 887 -35.50 12.60 -2.11
C PHE A 887 -36.88 12.78 -2.77
N PHE A 888 -37.44 13.99 -2.73
CA PHE A 888 -38.74 14.29 -3.36
C PHE A 888 -38.70 14.19 -4.90
N ALA A 889 -37.58 14.54 -5.53
CA ALA A 889 -37.42 14.47 -6.99
C ALA A 889 -37.31 13.02 -7.49
N SER A 890 -36.65 12.13 -6.73
CA SER A 890 -36.42 10.73 -7.11
C SER A 890 -37.67 9.85 -7.14
N LYS A 891 -38.79 10.31 -6.54
CA LYS A 891 -40.04 9.57 -6.35
C LYS A 891 -41.26 10.28 -6.95
N HIS A 892 -41.03 11.23 -7.86
CA HIS A 892 -42.08 12.09 -8.41
C HIS A 892 -42.95 11.39 -9.46
N HIS A 893 -44.20 11.82 -9.58
CA HIS A 893 -45.19 11.29 -10.53
C HIS A 893 -45.00 11.91 -11.94
N GLN A 894 -44.97 11.10 -13.01
CA GLN A 894 -45.25 11.57 -14.37
C GLN A 894 -46.76 11.47 -14.62
N VAL A 895 -47.50 12.57 -14.46
CA VAL A 895 -48.96 12.55 -14.71
C VAL A 895 -49.18 12.53 -16.22
N GLY A 896 -49.53 11.34 -16.73
CA GLY A 896 -50.24 11.10 -17.98
C GLY A 896 -49.83 11.96 -19.18
N GLY A 897 -48.71 11.65 -19.84
CA GLY A 897 -48.37 12.13 -21.20
C GLY A 897 -48.31 13.64 -21.42
N LEU A 898 -48.62 14.44 -20.39
CA LEU A 898 -48.61 15.88 -20.40
C LEU A 898 -47.38 16.29 -19.59
N ASN A 899 -46.37 16.74 -20.32
CA ASN A 899 -45.18 17.37 -19.78
C ASN A 899 -45.59 18.66 -19.06
N PHE A 900 -46.03 18.57 -17.80
CA PHE A 900 -45.81 19.65 -16.84
C PHE A 900 -44.34 19.62 -16.40
N THR A 901 -43.43 19.62 -17.37
CA THR A 901 -42.10 20.15 -17.15
C THR A 901 -42.30 21.65 -17.05
N ASN A 902 -42.30 22.18 -15.82
CA ASN A 902 -41.71 23.49 -15.63
C ASN A 902 -40.38 23.48 -16.38
N THR A 903 -40.03 24.59 -17.01
CA THR A 903 -38.94 24.76 -17.99
C THR A 903 -37.56 24.21 -17.57
N ASP A 904 -37.39 23.80 -16.31
CA ASP A 904 -36.14 23.33 -15.71
C ASP A 904 -36.07 21.84 -15.33
N GLY A 905 -37.06 21.01 -15.66
CA GLY A 905 -36.95 19.54 -15.47
C GLY A 905 -36.92 19.04 -14.01
N MET A 906 -37.12 19.90 -13.00
CA MET A 906 -37.36 19.48 -11.63
C MET A 906 -38.84 19.18 -11.41
N GLY A 907 -39.16 17.95 -11.02
CA GLY A 907 -40.52 17.55 -10.63
C GLY A 907 -41.04 18.21 -9.34
N ILE A 908 -40.41 19.25 -8.80
CA ILE A 908 -40.86 19.93 -7.56
C ILE A 908 -41.08 21.41 -7.89
N PRO A 909 -42.15 22.05 -7.39
CA PRO A 909 -42.36 23.48 -7.55
C PRO A 909 -41.14 24.31 -7.08
N GLU A 910 -40.69 25.25 -7.91
CA GLU A 910 -39.47 26.03 -7.66
C GLU A 910 -39.56 26.86 -6.36
N ASN A 911 -40.76 27.34 -6.03
CA ASN A 911 -41.00 28.08 -4.80
C ASN A 911 -40.69 27.23 -3.54
N VAL A 912 -41.05 25.94 -3.56
CA VAL A 912 -40.74 25.00 -2.46
C VAL A 912 -39.23 24.77 -2.38
N VAL A 913 -38.57 24.58 -3.52
CA VAL A 913 -37.11 24.39 -3.60
C VAL A 913 -36.38 25.60 -3.03
N ARG A 914 -36.71 26.82 -3.47
CA ARG A 914 -36.10 28.06 -2.97
C ARG A 914 -36.34 28.23 -1.47
N GLN A 915 -37.54 27.92 -0.98
CA GLN A 915 -37.87 28.05 0.43
C GLN A 915 -37.04 27.13 1.33
N ILE A 916 -36.83 25.87 0.93
CA ILE A 916 -36.01 24.91 1.68
C ILE A 916 -34.56 25.39 1.75
N HIS A 917 -34.00 25.93 0.66
CA HIS A 917 -32.66 26.53 0.67
C HIS A 917 -32.56 27.75 1.58
N MET A 918 -33.58 28.63 1.58
CA MET A 918 -33.62 29.77 2.50
C MET A 918 -33.63 29.34 3.95
N TRP A 919 -34.44 28.33 4.32
CA TRP A 919 -34.46 27.79 5.69
C TRP A 919 -33.11 27.17 6.10
N GLU A 920 -32.32 26.63 5.16
CA GLU A 920 -30.96 26.16 5.46
C GLU A 920 -29.98 27.34 5.62
N ALA A 921 -30.06 28.34 4.75
CA ALA A 921 -29.25 29.55 4.82
C ALA A 921 -29.47 30.33 6.13
N GLU A 922 -30.69 30.31 6.68
CA GLU A 922 -30.99 30.87 8.00
C GLU A 922 -30.14 30.25 9.13
N ARG A 923 -29.85 28.95 9.05
CA ARG A 923 -28.99 28.26 10.02
C ARG A 923 -27.52 28.62 9.84
N ASN A 924 -27.07 28.75 8.59
CA ASN A 924 -25.67 29.00 8.25
C ASN A 924 -25.27 30.48 8.33
N ARG A 925 -26.04 31.34 9.01
CA ARG A 925 -25.75 32.78 9.14
C ARG A 925 -24.49 33.09 9.95
N ILE A 926 -24.13 32.22 10.90
CA ILE A 926 -22.99 32.42 11.80
C ILE A 926 -22.10 31.18 11.73
N GLU A 927 -20.85 31.35 11.27
CA GLU A 927 -19.84 30.30 11.26
C GLU A 927 -18.91 30.50 12.46
N LEU A 928 -18.90 29.52 13.39
CA LEU A 928 -18.01 29.56 14.55
C LEU A 928 -16.67 28.90 14.18
N LYS A 929 -15.60 29.70 14.09
CA LYS A 929 -14.22 29.21 13.88
C LYS A 929 -13.39 29.41 15.14
N ALA A 930 -12.76 28.34 15.62
CA ALA A 930 -11.79 28.43 16.71
C ALA A 930 -10.53 29.18 16.24
N ALA A 931 -10.24 30.30 16.88
CA ALA A 931 -9.15 31.19 16.50
C ALA A 931 -8.26 31.57 17.69
N VAL A 932 -7.00 31.87 17.40
CA VAL A 932 -6.04 32.46 18.33
C VAL A 932 -5.80 33.90 17.89
N LEU A 933 -5.88 34.82 18.85
CA LEU A 933 -5.64 36.24 18.63
C LEU A 933 -4.25 36.62 19.13
N PHE A 934 -3.37 36.99 18.21
CA PHE A 934 -2.06 37.57 18.50
C PHE A 934 -2.21 39.09 18.69
N LYS A 935 -1.82 39.55 19.87
CA LYS A 935 -1.84 40.96 20.30
C LYS A 935 -0.55 41.30 21.04
N ARG A 936 -0.33 42.59 21.31
CA ARG A 936 0.85 43.12 22.03
C ARG A 936 2.16 42.74 21.35
N TRP A 937 2.35 43.28 20.15
CA TRP A 937 3.56 43.11 19.37
C TRP A 937 4.69 43.95 19.97
N ASP A 938 5.90 43.42 19.99
CA ASP A 938 7.09 44.09 20.51
C ASP A 938 7.35 45.39 19.76
N SER A 939 7.32 46.53 20.47
CA SER A 939 7.47 47.87 19.88
C SER A 939 8.79 48.06 19.14
N GLU A 940 9.87 47.40 19.58
CA GLU A 940 11.21 47.47 18.99
C GLU A 940 11.27 46.98 17.52
N PHE A 941 10.35 46.09 17.15
CA PHE A 941 10.31 45.43 15.84
C PHE A 941 9.11 45.87 14.99
N MET A 942 8.30 46.81 15.49
CA MET A 942 7.21 47.42 14.74
C MET A 942 7.76 48.52 13.80
N PRO A 943 7.18 48.70 12.60
CA PRO A 943 6.02 48.01 12.01
C PRO A 943 6.36 46.73 11.22
N GLU A 944 7.65 46.47 10.95
CA GLU A 944 8.11 45.42 10.02
C GLU A 944 7.70 44.00 10.44
N LEU A 945 7.78 43.69 11.74
CA LEU A 945 7.43 42.37 12.26
C LEU A 945 5.96 42.03 11.97
N PHE A 946 5.04 42.96 12.24
CA PHE A 946 3.62 42.75 12.02
C PHE A 946 3.31 42.60 10.52
N GLN A 947 3.84 43.48 9.67
CA GLN A 947 3.58 43.44 8.23
C GLN A 947 4.14 42.17 7.56
N ARG A 948 5.38 41.76 7.90
CA ARG A 948 5.98 40.52 7.38
C ARG A 948 5.19 39.29 7.84
N MET A 949 4.72 39.30 9.08
CA MET A 949 3.92 38.20 9.64
C MET A 949 2.55 38.09 8.97
N VAL A 950 1.84 39.20 8.75
CA VAL A 950 0.55 39.18 8.04
C VAL A 950 0.71 38.70 6.61
N ARG A 951 1.73 39.17 5.87
CA ARG A 951 2.00 38.69 4.49
C ARG A 951 2.31 37.20 4.43
N TRP A 952 3.06 36.69 5.40
CA TRP A 952 3.32 35.25 5.50
C TRP A 952 2.04 34.47 5.80
N ALA A 953 1.20 34.97 6.72
CA ALA A 953 -0.07 34.34 7.07
C ALA A 953 -1.04 34.33 5.87
N GLN A 954 -1.06 35.39 5.06
CA GLN A 954 -1.80 35.46 3.79
C GLN A 954 -1.31 34.42 2.79
N GLY A 955 0.02 34.28 2.63
CA GLY A 955 0.61 33.26 1.76
C GLY A 955 0.25 31.83 2.16
N LYS A 956 0.08 31.57 3.46
CA LYS A 956 -0.33 30.27 4.01
C LYS A 956 -1.84 30.10 4.17
N ARG A 957 -2.65 31.15 3.92
CA ARG A 957 -4.10 31.20 4.21
C ARG A 957 -4.45 30.95 5.68
N TYR A 958 -3.61 31.42 6.59
CA TYR A 958 -3.84 31.37 8.05
C TYR A 958 -4.46 32.66 8.60
N GLU A 959 -4.75 33.64 7.75
CA GLU A 959 -5.39 34.87 8.18
C GLU A 959 -6.91 34.68 8.31
N LEU A 960 -7.44 34.88 9.52
CA LEU A 960 -8.89 35.02 9.76
C LEU A 960 -9.30 36.50 9.86
N TYR A 961 -8.45 37.31 10.49
CA TYR A 961 -8.63 38.76 10.61
C TYR A 961 -7.27 39.40 10.90
N HIS A 962 -7.03 40.60 10.37
CA HIS A 962 -5.89 41.41 10.77
C HIS A 962 -6.30 42.89 10.87
N THR A 963 -5.56 43.64 11.67
CA THR A 963 -5.64 45.12 11.64
C THR A 963 -4.97 45.64 10.38
N ALA A 964 -5.76 46.05 9.40
CA ALA A 964 -5.28 46.67 8.16
C ALA A 964 -4.42 47.91 8.44
N TRP A 965 -3.43 48.17 7.60
CA TRP A 965 -2.55 49.34 7.69
C TRP A 965 -2.64 50.23 6.44
N PRO A 966 -2.48 51.56 6.56
CA PRO A 966 -2.46 52.47 5.41
C PRO A 966 -1.30 52.19 4.45
N LEU A 967 -1.49 52.46 3.16
CA LEU A 967 -0.48 52.24 2.10
C LEU A 967 0.69 53.22 2.19
N ASP A 968 0.41 54.49 2.54
CA ASP A 968 1.39 55.56 2.57
C ASP A 968 1.93 55.80 4.00
N PRO A 969 3.24 55.56 4.25
CA PRO A 969 3.83 55.63 5.59
C PRO A 969 4.03 57.06 6.12
N THR A 970 3.82 58.09 5.29
CA THR A 970 3.99 59.51 5.67
C THR A 970 2.68 60.18 6.10
N THR A 971 1.57 59.44 6.07
CA THR A 971 0.25 59.98 6.40
C THR A 971 0.02 60.03 7.92
N PRO A 972 -0.71 61.03 8.44
CA PRO A 972 -1.05 61.09 9.87
C PRO A 972 -1.90 59.89 10.32
N GLU A 973 -2.63 59.26 9.39
CA GLU A 973 -3.35 58.02 9.61
C GLU A 973 -2.43 56.83 9.89
N TYR A 974 -1.22 56.80 9.29
CA TYR A 974 -0.22 55.78 9.56
C TYR A 974 0.37 55.92 10.97
N ASP A 975 0.58 57.16 11.45
CA ASP A 975 1.05 57.44 12.81
C ASP A 975 -0.02 57.14 13.87
N GLU A 976 -1.28 57.43 13.57
CA GLU A 976 -2.41 57.02 14.41
C GLU A 976 -2.56 55.51 14.40
N TRP A 977 -2.42 54.88 13.22
CA TRP A 977 -2.37 53.45 13.11
C TRP A 977 -1.25 52.93 14.01
N LEU A 978 0.01 53.32 13.87
CA LEU A 978 1.13 52.79 14.65
C LEU A 978 0.88 52.80 16.18
N ARG A 979 0.15 53.80 16.70
CA ARG A 979 -0.23 53.92 18.11
C ARG A 979 -1.32 52.95 18.59
N ARG A 980 -2.23 52.50 17.72
CA ARG A 980 -3.32 51.56 18.09
C ARG A 980 -2.79 50.14 18.33
N GLU A 981 -3.49 49.31 19.10
CA GLU A 981 -3.13 47.89 19.24
C GLU A 981 -3.33 47.11 17.93
N LYS A 982 -2.49 46.08 17.70
CA LYS A 982 -2.44 45.27 16.47
C LYS A 982 -2.96 43.88 16.76
N TYR A 983 -3.88 43.44 15.93
CA TYR A 983 -4.50 42.14 16.06
C TYR A 983 -4.25 41.34 14.80
N LEU A 984 -3.83 40.10 14.99
CA LEU A 984 -3.82 39.06 13.96
C LEU A 984 -4.53 37.84 14.53
N ALA A 985 -5.64 37.45 13.92
CA ALA A 985 -6.37 36.24 14.25
C ALA A 985 -6.00 35.13 13.27
N CYS A 986 -5.60 33.98 13.79
CA CYS A 986 -5.27 32.78 13.02
C CYS A 986 -6.04 31.56 13.54
N PRO A 987 -6.22 30.48 12.76
CA PRO A 987 -6.83 29.25 13.24
C PRO A 987 -6.08 28.67 14.46
N LEU A 988 -6.82 28.09 15.42
CA LEU A 988 -6.23 27.52 16.64
C LEU A 988 -5.13 26.47 16.37
N GLU A 989 -5.28 25.69 15.30
CA GLU A 989 -4.32 24.66 14.88
C GLU A 989 -2.97 25.24 14.44
N SER A 990 -2.96 26.48 13.94
CA SER A 990 -1.75 27.13 13.42
C SER A 990 -0.91 27.84 14.49
N LYS A 991 -1.30 27.76 15.76
CA LYS A 991 -0.70 28.53 16.85
C LYS A 991 0.82 28.35 16.96
N GLU A 992 1.30 27.11 16.96
CA GLU A 992 2.72 26.80 17.17
C GLU A 992 3.58 27.29 16.00
N GLU A 993 3.14 27.04 14.76
CA GLU A 993 3.85 27.49 13.55
C GLU A 993 3.93 29.03 13.47
N VAL A 994 2.85 29.73 13.82
CA VAL A 994 2.83 31.19 13.83
C VAL A 994 3.80 31.73 14.89
N VAL A 995 3.85 31.12 16.09
CA VAL A 995 4.79 31.53 17.15
C VAL A 995 6.24 31.31 16.73
N ASP A 996 6.56 30.16 16.13
CA ASP A 996 7.91 29.89 15.65
C ASP A 996 8.30 30.82 14.51
N LYS A 997 7.36 31.15 13.62
CA LYS A 997 7.63 32.11 12.56
C LYS A 997 7.88 33.53 13.09
N ILE A 998 7.15 33.95 14.12
CA ILE A 998 7.40 35.23 14.81
C ILE A 998 8.83 35.25 15.39
N ARG A 999 9.29 34.16 16.01
CA ARG A 999 10.67 34.05 16.53
C ARG A 999 11.71 34.14 15.41
N GLN A 1000 11.49 33.44 14.30
CA GLN A 1000 12.39 33.50 13.13
C GLN A 1000 12.44 34.91 12.53
N LEU A 1001 11.30 35.58 12.36
CA LEU A 1001 11.24 36.94 11.81
C LEU A 1001 11.94 37.94 12.73
N ARG A 1002 11.83 37.79 14.05
CA ARG A 1002 12.61 38.60 15.01
C ARG A 1002 14.11 38.43 14.79
N ALA A 1003 14.60 37.19 14.73
CA ALA A 1003 16.01 36.91 14.50
C ALA A 1003 16.52 37.49 13.17
N GLN A 1004 15.70 37.40 12.10
CA GLN A 1004 16.02 37.98 10.80
C GLN A 1004 16.14 39.51 10.85
N ILE A 1005 15.18 40.19 11.49
CA ILE A 1005 15.21 41.67 11.62
C ILE A 1005 16.43 42.11 12.43
N VAL A 1006 16.78 41.40 13.52
CA VAL A 1006 17.99 41.69 14.30
C VAL A 1006 19.25 41.53 13.45
N HIS A 1007 19.36 40.45 12.70
CA HIS A 1007 20.52 40.19 11.84
C HIS A 1007 20.64 41.22 10.70
N GLU A 1008 19.53 41.61 10.08
CA GLU A 1008 19.48 42.66 9.03
C GLU A 1008 19.95 44.01 9.60
N ARG A 1009 19.50 44.39 10.80
CA ARG A 1009 19.94 45.62 11.48
C ARG A 1009 21.44 45.58 11.84
N ALA A 1010 21.93 44.43 12.29
CA ALA A 1010 23.35 44.25 12.62
C ALA A 1010 24.26 44.37 11.38
N ASN A 1011 23.85 43.78 10.25
CA ASN A 1011 24.59 43.87 9.00
C ASN A 1011 24.48 45.26 8.33
N GLY A 1012 23.34 45.94 8.48
CA GLY A 1012 23.14 47.29 7.95
C GLY A 1012 24.12 48.32 8.54
N ASN A 1013 24.48 48.17 9.82
CA ASN A 1013 25.48 49.04 10.45
C ASN A 1013 26.91 48.84 9.93
N ASN A 1014 27.25 47.68 9.36
CA ASN A 1014 28.58 47.44 8.75
C ASN A 1014 28.71 48.03 7.33
N SER A 1015 27.63 48.53 6.73
CA SER A 1015 27.64 49.14 5.39
C SER A 1015 27.70 50.68 5.41
N ARG A 1016 27.74 51.29 6.60
CA ARG A 1016 27.90 52.74 6.83
C ARG A 1016 29.13 53.10 7.68
N GLY A 1017 30.06 52.16 7.85
CA GLY A 1017 31.35 52.37 8.49
C GLY A 1017 32.45 52.64 7.49
#